data_AF-A0A0E0R4P3-F1
#
_entry.id   AF-A0A0E0R4P3-F1
#
_cell.length_a   1.000
_cell.length_b   1.000
_cell.length_c   1.000
_cell.angle_alpha   90.00
_cell.angle_beta   90.00
_cell.angle_gamma   90.00
#
_symmetry.space_group_name_H-M   'P 1'
#
loop_
_entity.id
_entity.type
_entity.pdbx_description
1 polymer ?
#
loop_
_entity_poly.entity_id
_entity_poly.type
_entity_poly.pdbx_seq_one_letter_code
_entity_poly.pdbx_strand_id
1 'polypeptide(L)'
;MASAQDPFYIVKDEIQESIEKIQDTLHQWKQTPENTGEHVHLTKEIIASCESIQWQVVELEKAISVAERDPAYYGLNEVEIGKRRNWTSTARNQVVSIRRCVEAGKQKSAFGHSVNPSELVRSKQHIAQDNDDFIASESDQQMLLIKRQDEELDELSASVQRIGGVGLTIHDELVGQKRVAMVLKKASLKGQIMMIAFLVRSSGGIVGQSPSHPSPAQRSKKALEAFIAEGHFRPTHQNPRRGAPLYKRCPRVYPAPPPHTPHRHSAPPPRTRRSKKMSHRKFEHPRHGSLGFLPRKRSSRHRGKVKSFPKDDVNKPCHLTSFVGYKAGMTHIVREVEKPGSKLHKKETCEAVTIIETPPIVVVGLVAYVKTPRGLRSLNSVWAQHLSEEVRRRFYKNWCKSKKKAFTKYALKYDSDAGKKEIQMQLEKMKKYASVVRVIVHTQIRKMKGLKQKKAHLMEIQINGGTIADKVDYGYKFFEKEIPVDAVFQKDEMIDIIGVTKGKGYEGVVTRWGVTRLPRKTHRGLRKVACIGAWHPARVSYTVARAGQNGYHHRTEMNKKVYKIGKSGQESHAACTEFDRTEKDITPMGGFPHYGVVKGDYLMIKGCCVGPKKRVVTLRQSLLKQTSRLALEEIKLKFIDTSSKFGHGRFQTTDEKQRFFGKLKA
;
A
#
# COMPACT_ATOMS: atom_id res chain seq x y z
N MET A 1 -47.40 -0.75 10.43
CA MET A 1 -46.87 -0.99 11.78
C MET A 1 -47.43 0.06 12.72
N ALA A 2 -47.76 -0.26 13.97
CA ALA A 2 -48.14 0.74 14.95
C ALA A 2 -46.97 1.73 15.13
N SER A 3 -47.26 3.04 15.23
CA SER A 3 -46.23 4.10 15.30
C SER A 3 -45.24 3.93 16.46
N ALA A 4 -45.62 3.18 17.49
CA ALA A 4 -44.81 2.89 18.68
C ALA A 4 -43.67 1.87 18.46
N GLN A 5 -43.57 1.22 17.30
CA GLN A 5 -42.54 0.21 16.99
C GLN A 5 -41.61 0.59 15.83
N ASP A 6 -41.73 1.80 15.29
CA ASP A 6 -40.83 2.28 14.26
C ASP A 6 -39.56 2.90 14.87
N PRO A 7 -38.37 2.38 14.55
CA PRO A 7 -37.09 2.90 15.05
C PRO A 7 -36.89 4.40 14.81
N PHE A 8 -37.49 4.97 13.76
CA PHE A 8 -37.42 6.40 13.49
C PHE A 8 -38.05 7.23 14.61
N TYR A 9 -39.23 6.83 15.11
CA TYR A 9 -39.95 7.61 16.11
C TYR A 9 -39.29 7.52 17.49
N ILE A 10 -38.67 6.39 17.83
CA ILE A 10 -37.86 6.23 19.04
C ILE A 10 -36.69 7.22 19.05
N VAL A 11 -35.89 7.22 17.96
CA VAL A 11 -34.74 8.12 17.84
C VAL A 11 -35.17 9.59 17.71
N LYS A 12 -36.31 9.84 17.07
CA LYS A 12 -36.91 11.18 16.97
C LYS A 12 -37.25 11.72 18.37
N ASP A 13 -37.88 10.92 19.22
CA ASP A 13 -38.29 11.34 20.55
C ASP A 13 -37.08 11.56 21.46
N GLU A 14 -36.04 10.72 21.38
CA GLU A 14 -34.75 10.93 22.08
C GLU A 14 -34.05 12.23 21.66
N ILE A 15 -34.03 12.53 20.35
CA ILE A 15 -33.47 13.77 19.82
C ILE A 15 -34.31 14.97 20.27
N GLN A 16 -35.63 14.84 20.29
CA GLN A 16 -36.55 15.90 20.72
C GLN A 16 -36.33 16.24 22.20
N GLU A 17 -36.23 15.23 23.06
CA GLU A 17 -35.93 15.41 24.50
C GLU A 17 -34.56 16.07 24.71
N SER A 18 -33.58 15.74 23.86
CA SER A 18 -32.26 16.36 23.88
C SER A 18 -32.31 17.83 23.43
N ILE A 19 -33.16 18.18 22.45
CA ILE A 19 -33.36 19.55 22.00
C ILE A 19 -34.02 20.38 23.11
N GLU A 20 -35.01 19.83 23.81
CA GLU A 20 -35.69 20.47 24.95
C GLU A 20 -34.70 20.76 26.09
N LYS A 21 -33.88 19.78 26.47
CA LYS A 21 -32.80 19.97 27.46
C LYS A 21 -31.84 21.10 27.09
N ILE A 22 -31.43 21.19 25.81
CA ILE A 22 -30.58 22.31 25.34
C ILE A 22 -31.31 23.64 25.42
N GLN A 23 -32.61 23.68 25.14
CA GLN A 23 -33.40 24.92 25.25
C GLN A 23 -33.50 25.41 26.70
N ASP A 24 -33.62 24.49 27.66
CA ASP A 24 -33.59 24.80 29.09
C ASP A 24 -32.22 25.35 29.51
N THR A 25 -31.13 24.68 29.11
CA THR A 25 -29.76 25.18 29.34
C THR A 25 -29.53 26.54 28.68
N LEU A 26 -30.10 26.78 27.50
CA LEU A 26 -30.04 28.08 26.81
C LEU A 26 -30.82 29.16 27.58
N HIS A 27 -31.95 28.81 28.20
CA HIS A 27 -32.70 29.74 29.03
C HIS A 27 -31.91 30.14 30.27
N GLN A 28 -31.29 29.16 30.94
CA GLN A 28 -30.38 29.40 32.06
C GLN A 28 -29.16 30.25 31.64
N TRP A 29 -28.57 29.96 30.49
CA TRP A 29 -27.46 30.74 29.92
C TRP A 29 -27.83 32.20 29.67
N LYS A 30 -29.04 32.47 29.15
CA LYS A 30 -29.52 33.85 28.92
C LYS A 30 -29.76 34.64 30.21
N GLN A 31 -30.05 33.97 31.33
CA GLN A 31 -30.26 34.60 32.63
C GLN A 31 -28.95 34.79 33.41
N THR A 32 -27.86 34.12 33.01
CA THR A 32 -26.57 34.18 33.68
C THR A 32 -25.76 35.39 33.19
N PRO A 33 -25.21 36.25 34.07
CA PRO A 33 -24.41 37.41 33.64
C PRO A 33 -23.10 37.01 32.94
N GLU A 34 -22.71 37.77 31.92
CA GLU A 34 -21.65 37.41 30.95
C GLU A 34 -20.24 37.23 31.58
N ASN A 35 -20.02 37.70 32.80
CA ASN A 35 -18.70 37.74 33.45
C ASN A 35 -18.46 36.63 34.49
N THR A 36 -19.39 35.67 34.61
CA THR A 36 -19.30 34.56 35.58
C THR A 36 -18.70 33.30 34.92
N GLY A 37 -17.89 32.54 35.65
CA GLY A 37 -17.35 31.24 35.18
C GLY A 37 -18.43 30.25 34.73
N GLU A 38 -19.61 30.32 35.35
CA GLU A 38 -20.81 29.54 34.99
C GLU A 38 -21.31 29.85 33.57
N HIS A 39 -21.29 31.12 33.14
CA HIS A 39 -21.68 31.50 31.78
C HIS A 39 -20.74 30.88 30.73
N VAL A 40 -19.44 30.80 31.03
CA VAL A 40 -18.44 30.14 30.17
C VAL A 40 -18.63 28.62 30.14
N HIS A 41 -18.98 28.00 31.27
CA HIS A 41 -19.28 26.57 31.35
C HIS A 41 -20.52 26.22 30.52
N LEU A 42 -21.64 26.91 30.76
CA LEU A 42 -22.90 26.74 30.02
C LEU A 42 -22.72 26.98 28.52
N THR A 43 -21.88 27.96 28.12
CA THR A 43 -21.53 28.19 26.71
C THR A 43 -20.89 26.95 26.06
N LYS A 44 -19.93 26.32 26.75
CA LYS A 44 -19.24 25.13 26.25
C LYS A 44 -20.19 23.93 26.19
N GLU A 45 -21.03 23.77 27.21
CA GLU A 45 -22.03 22.71 27.31
C GLU A 45 -23.06 22.80 26.18
N ILE A 46 -23.64 23.98 25.93
CA ILE A 46 -24.61 24.19 24.84
C ILE A 46 -23.97 23.91 23.48
N ILE A 47 -22.73 24.35 23.24
CA ILE A 47 -22.04 24.11 21.96
C ILE A 47 -21.78 22.61 21.76
N ALA A 48 -21.28 21.91 22.79
CA ALA A 48 -21.01 20.47 22.70
C ALA A 48 -22.30 19.67 22.47
N SER A 49 -23.38 20.01 23.17
CA SER A 49 -24.68 19.36 23.02
C SER A 49 -25.29 19.66 21.63
N CYS A 50 -25.16 20.89 21.12
CA CYS A 50 -25.59 21.22 19.75
C CYS A 50 -24.84 20.39 18.69
N GLU A 51 -23.54 20.17 18.86
CA GLU A 51 -22.75 19.36 17.92
C GLU A 51 -23.14 17.87 17.97
N SER A 52 -23.46 17.35 19.15
CA SER A 52 -23.97 15.99 19.34
C SER A 52 -25.31 15.79 18.64
N ILE A 53 -26.29 16.65 18.90
CA ILE A 53 -27.63 16.56 18.28
C ILE A 53 -27.54 16.77 16.76
N GLN A 54 -26.72 17.71 16.30
CA GLN A 54 -26.53 17.94 14.87
C GLN A 54 -26.00 16.68 14.17
N TRP A 55 -25.12 15.92 14.81
CA TRP A 55 -24.64 14.65 14.28
C TRP A 55 -25.76 13.60 14.20
N GLN A 56 -26.57 13.45 15.26
CA GLN A 56 -27.70 12.51 15.31
C GLN A 56 -28.74 12.82 14.22
N VAL A 57 -29.12 14.08 14.04
CA VAL A 57 -30.07 14.52 13.01
C VAL A 57 -29.54 14.24 11.59
N VAL A 58 -28.23 14.45 11.34
CA VAL A 58 -27.61 14.15 10.04
C VAL A 58 -27.57 12.65 9.76
N GLU A 59 -27.41 11.81 10.77
CA GLU A 59 -27.46 10.35 10.58
C GLU A 59 -28.89 9.88 10.27
N LEU A 60 -29.89 10.47 10.92
CA LEU A 60 -31.29 10.22 10.66
C LEU A 60 -31.70 10.67 9.23
N GLU A 61 -31.18 11.80 8.74
CA GLU A 61 -31.36 12.25 7.34
C GLU A 61 -30.83 11.22 6.33
N LYS A 62 -29.69 10.57 6.60
CA LYS A 62 -29.15 9.51 5.72
C LYS A 62 -30.03 8.27 5.73
N ALA A 63 -30.56 7.89 6.90
CA ALA A 63 -31.49 6.76 7.01
C ALA A 63 -32.77 7.03 6.20
N ILE A 64 -33.31 8.24 6.27
CA ILE A 64 -34.46 8.66 5.44
C ILE A 64 -34.10 8.60 3.93
N SER A 65 -32.91 9.06 3.53
CA SER A 65 -32.48 9.02 2.13
C SER A 65 -32.29 7.59 1.58
N VAL A 66 -31.97 6.62 2.44
CA VAL A 66 -31.93 5.20 2.06
C VAL A 66 -33.36 4.66 1.91
N ALA A 67 -34.25 4.99 2.84
CA ALA A 67 -35.65 4.59 2.78
C ALA A 67 -36.39 5.18 1.58
N GLU A 68 -36.00 6.37 1.11
CA GLU A 68 -36.56 7.04 -0.08
C GLU A 68 -36.23 6.31 -1.39
N ARG A 69 -35.15 5.53 -1.45
CA ARG A 69 -34.77 4.80 -2.67
C ARG A 69 -35.63 3.57 -2.93
N ASP A 70 -36.16 2.97 -1.88
CA ASP A 70 -37.07 1.82 -1.97
C ASP A 70 -38.15 1.87 -0.86
N PRO A 71 -39.15 2.77 -0.99
CA PRO A 71 -40.17 2.97 0.04
C PRO A 71 -41.02 1.71 0.29
N ALA A 72 -41.22 0.90 -0.76
CA ALA A 72 -42.02 -0.32 -0.71
C ALA A 72 -41.36 -1.39 0.18
N TYR A 73 -40.03 -1.52 0.11
CA TYR A 73 -39.27 -2.46 0.95
C TYR A 73 -39.42 -2.17 2.45
N TYR A 74 -39.56 -0.89 2.83
CA TYR A 74 -39.72 -0.47 4.22
C TYR A 74 -41.18 -0.27 4.64
N GLY A 75 -42.14 -0.49 3.74
CA GLY A 75 -43.57 -0.29 4.02
C GLY A 75 -43.92 1.17 4.35
N LEU A 76 -43.21 2.13 3.76
CA LEU A 76 -43.38 3.57 4.01
C LEU A 76 -44.06 4.26 2.82
N ASN A 77 -45.05 5.10 3.10
CA ASN A 77 -45.71 5.93 2.09
C ASN A 77 -44.93 7.24 1.85
N GLU A 78 -45.04 7.82 0.65
CA GLU A 78 -44.35 9.09 0.31
C GLU A 78 -44.71 10.24 1.27
N VAL A 79 -45.96 10.28 1.74
CA VAL A 79 -46.44 11.25 2.74
C VAL A 79 -45.69 11.11 4.07
N GLU A 80 -45.40 9.88 4.48
CA GLU A 80 -44.68 9.58 5.72
C GLU A 80 -43.21 9.96 5.60
N ILE A 81 -42.57 9.70 4.46
CA ILE A 81 -41.20 10.14 4.16
C ILE A 81 -41.11 11.68 4.16
N GLY A 82 -42.11 12.36 3.60
CA GLY A 82 -42.25 13.81 3.65
C GLY A 82 -42.30 14.36 5.09
N LYS A 83 -43.08 13.72 5.98
CA LYS A 83 -43.14 14.09 7.41
C LYS A 83 -41.77 13.96 8.10
N ARG A 84 -41.04 12.87 7.86
CA ARG A 84 -39.70 12.63 8.45
C ARG A 84 -38.68 13.67 7.99
N ARG A 85 -38.71 14.01 6.69
CA ARG A 85 -37.84 15.04 6.10
C ARG A 85 -38.14 16.43 6.65
N ASN A 86 -39.41 16.77 6.81
CA ASN A 86 -39.82 18.06 7.37
C ASN A 86 -39.41 18.20 8.84
N TRP A 87 -39.59 17.15 9.64
CA TRP A 87 -39.16 17.16 11.04
C TRP A 87 -37.64 17.27 11.18
N THR A 88 -36.86 16.44 10.46
CA THR A 88 -35.38 16.50 10.51
C THR A 88 -34.82 17.85 10.07
N SER A 89 -35.40 18.46 9.03
CA SER A 89 -35.08 19.83 8.61
C SER A 89 -35.38 20.86 9.70
N THR A 90 -36.52 20.73 10.38
CA THR A 90 -36.94 21.64 11.45
C THR A 90 -36.01 21.51 12.67
N ALA A 91 -35.72 20.29 13.12
CA ALA A 91 -34.81 20.00 14.22
C ALA A 91 -33.39 20.54 13.94
N ARG A 92 -32.89 20.35 12.71
CA ARG A 92 -31.60 20.90 12.27
C ARG A 92 -31.58 22.42 12.35
N ASN A 93 -32.63 23.08 11.87
CA ASN A 93 -32.72 24.54 11.88
C ASN A 93 -32.81 25.10 13.30
N GLN A 94 -33.52 24.42 14.21
CA GLN A 94 -33.59 24.78 15.63
C GLN A 94 -32.20 24.73 16.30
N VAL A 95 -31.47 23.62 16.15
CA VAL A 95 -30.12 23.46 16.74
C VAL A 95 -29.12 24.47 16.16
N VAL A 96 -29.18 24.74 14.85
CA VAL A 96 -28.34 25.75 14.20
C VAL A 96 -28.67 27.17 14.70
N SER A 97 -29.94 27.47 14.95
CA SER A 97 -30.38 28.75 15.52
C SER A 97 -29.85 28.95 16.94
N ILE A 98 -29.96 27.93 17.79
CA ILE A 98 -29.45 27.94 19.16
C ILE A 98 -27.93 28.17 19.17
N ARG A 99 -27.19 27.43 18.35
CA ARG A 99 -25.73 27.59 18.21
C ARG A 99 -25.34 29.01 17.80
N ARG A 100 -26.04 29.58 16.81
CA ARG A 100 -25.78 30.96 16.36
C ARG A 100 -26.09 31.99 17.45
N CYS A 101 -27.12 31.77 18.25
CA CYS A 101 -27.46 32.65 19.38
C CYS A 101 -26.32 32.73 20.40
N VAL A 102 -25.72 31.59 20.75
CA VAL A 102 -24.59 31.50 21.68
C VAL A 102 -23.30 32.05 21.07
N GLU A 103 -23.05 31.81 19.78
CA GLU A 103 -21.86 32.33 19.09
C GLU A 103 -21.90 33.86 18.88
N ALA A 104 -23.08 34.46 18.70
CA ALA A 104 -23.24 35.90 18.57
C ALA A 104 -22.99 36.66 19.89
N GLY A 105 -23.29 36.06 21.04
CA GLY A 105 -22.95 36.62 22.36
C GLY A 105 -21.44 36.79 22.59
N LYS A 106 -20.62 36.03 21.84
CA LYS A 106 -19.16 36.03 21.95
C LYS A 106 -18.47 37.28 21.35
N GLN A 107 -19.18 38.11 20.58
CA GLN A 107 -18.59 39.26 19.86
C GLN A 107 -18.64 40.60 20.62
N LYS A 108 -19.41 40.72 21.72
CA LYS A 108 -19.53 41.98 22.47
C LYS A 108 -18.40 42.24 23.49
N SER A 109 -17.63 41.23 23.88
CA SER A 109 -16.62 41.32 24.95
C SER A 109 -15.20 41.70 24.49
N ALA A 110 -15.01 42.15 23.24
CA ALA A 110 -13.67 42.30 22.65
C ALA A 110 -13.21 43.74 22.39
N PHE A 111 -13.88 44.79 22.91
CA PHE A 111 -13.41 46.17 22.73
C PHE A 111 -13.52 47.01 23.99
N GLY A 112 -12.36 47.29 24.58
CA GLY A 112 -12.16 48.33 25.57
C GLY A 112 -11.09 47.92 26.57
N HIS A 113 -9.90 48.52 26.50
CA HIS A 113 -9.23 49.20 27.62
C HIS A 113 -7.92 49.83 27.09
N SER A 114 -7.85 51.16 27.17
CA SER A 114 -6.66 51.99 26.96
C SER A 114 -5.96 52.15 28.30
N VAL A 115 -4.65 51.90 28.38
CA VAL A 115 -3.87 51.99 29.61
C VAL A 115 -3.00 53.25 29.59
N ASN A 116 -3.13 54.07 30.62
CA ASN A 116 -2.23 55.20 30.92
C ASN A 116 -0.95 54.71 31.61
N PRO A 117 0.21 55.32 31.36
CA PRO A 117 1.49 54.86 31.87
C PRO A 117 1.89 55.58 33.17
N SER A 118 1.53 55.03 34.34
CA SER A 118 2.10 55.51 35.61
C SER A 118 1.98 54.52 36.77
N GLU A 119 2.32 53.23 36.61
CA GLU A 119 2.57 52.35 37.78
C GLU A 119 3.59 51.26 37.41
N LEU A 120 4.88 51.55 37.63
CA LEU A 120 5.97 50.62 37.38
C LEU A 120 6.91 50.53 38.59
N VAL A 121 6.38 50.30 39.80
CA VAL A 121 7.21 49.85 40.95
C VAL A 121 6.50 48.82 41.85
N ARG A 122 5.19 48.59 41.72
CA ARG A 122 4.44 47.65 42.59
C ARG A 122 4.20 46.24 42.01
N SER A 123 4.73 45.95 40.82
CA SER A 123 4.36 44.76 40.03
C SER A 123 5.36 43.59 40.06
N LYS A 124 6.37 43.58 40.93
CA LYS A 124 7.33 42.45 41.01
C LYS A 124 7.06 41.43 42.13
N GLN A 125 6.36 41.82 43.19
CA GLN A 125 6.01 40.89 44.29
C GLN A 125 4.73 40.11 44.00
N HIS A 126 3.71 40.73 43.38
CA HIS A 126 2.48 40.03 42.97
C HIS A 126 2.71 38.97 41.88
N ILE A 127 3.63 39.22 40.93
CA ILE A 127 3.92 38.25 39.86
C ILE A 127 4.62 36.99 40.40
N ALA A 128 5.37 37.08 41.51
CA ALA A 128 5.98 35.90 42.11
C ALA A 128 4.93 35.03 42.83
N GLN A 129 4.04 35.64 43.60
CA GLN A 129 2.93 34.93 44.26
C GLN A 129 1.93 34.34 43.26
N ASP A 130 1.55 35.09 42.22
CA ASP A 130 0.64 34.57 41.18
C ASP A 130 1.26 33.42 40.37
N ASN A 131 2.59 33.42 40.19
CA ASN A 131 3.29 32.31 39.54
C ASN A 131 3.39 31.08 40.45
N ASP A 132 3.63 31.25 41.74
CA ASP A 132 3.69 30.14 42.70
C ASP A 132 2.30 29.51 42.91
N ASP A 133 1.24 30.32 43.00
CA ASP A 133 -0.15 29.85 43.09
C ASP A 133 -0.59 29.16 41.78
N PHE A 134 -0.15 29.67 40.62
CA PHE A 134 -0.38 29.02 39.33
C PHE A 134 0.34 27.66 39.23
N ILE A 135 1.59 27.57 39.68
CA ILE A 135 2.36 26.31 39.68
C ILE A 135 1.75 25.30 40.64
N ALA A 136 1.29 25.71 41.82
CA ALA A 136 0.61 24.85 42.78
C ALA A 136 -0.71 24.31 42.21
N SER A 137 -1.54 25.18 41.62
CA SER A 137 -2.83 24.78 41.03
C SER A 137 -2.68 23.84 39.82
N GLU A 138 -1.67 24.04 38.96
CA GLU A 138 -1.36 23.13 37.85
C GLU A 138 -0.79 21.79 38.35
N SER A 139 0.00 21.79 39.42
CA SER A 139 0.50 20.57 40.07
C SER A 139 -0.66 19.72 40.62
N ASP A 140 -1.60 20.34 41.33
CA ASP A 140 -2.78 19.65 41.87
C ASP A 140 -3.70 19.12 40.75
N GLN A 141 -3.85 19.89 39.68
CA GLN A 141 -4.61 19.45 38.51
C GLN A 141 -3.93 18.29 37.78
N GLN A 142 -2.59 18.28 37.69
CA GLN A 142 -1.83 17.15 37.16
C GLN A 142 -1.92 15.93 38.07
N MET A 143 -1.91 16.11 39.39
CA MET A 143 -2.05 15.02 40.35
C MET A 143 -3.45 14.37 40.29
N LEU A 144 -4.50 15.17 40.14
CA LEU A 144 -5.86 14.68 39.90
C LEU A 144 -5.99 13.95 38.57
N LEU A 145 -5.28 14.41 37.53
CA LEU A 145 -5.25 13.73 36.24
C LEU A 145 -4.53 12.38 36.31
N ILE A 146 -3.46 12.28 37.10
CA ILE A 146 -2.73 11.02 37.33
C ILE A 146 -3.60 10.06 38.13
N LYS A 147 -4.24 10.51 39.22
CA LYS A 147 -5.17 9.68 40.00
C LYS A 147 -6.32 9.13 39.13
N ARG A 148 -6.89 9.97 38.27
CA ARG A 148 -7.96 9.53 37.35
C ARG A 148 -7.44 8.54 36.31
N GLN A 149 -6.20 8.68 35.85
CA GLN A 149 -5.57 7.69 34.96
C GLN A 149 -5.28 6.37 35.67
N ASP A 150 -4.89 6.40 36.95
CA ASP A 150 -4.67 5.19 37.75
C ASP A 150 -6.00 4.46 38.03
N GLU A 151 -7.06 5.19 38.37
CA GLU A 151 -8.42 4.65 38.51
C GLU A 151 -8.91 4.01 37.19
N GLU A 152 -8.71 4.67 36.05
CA GLU A 152 -9.03 4.11 34.72
C GLU A 152 -8.17 2.87 34.38
N LEU A 153 -6.92 2.82 34.82
CA LEU A 153 -6.02 1.67 34.63
C LEU A 153 -6.46 0.47 35.48
N ASP A 154 -6.93 0.70 36.70
CA ASP A 154 -7.46 -0.35 37.57
C ASP A 154 -8.77 -0.93 37.02
N GLU A 155 -9.67 -0.10 36.49
CA GLU A 155 -10.89 -0.56 35.81
C GLU A 155 -10.58 -1.35 34.52
N LEU A 156 -9.56 -0.91 33.76
CA LEU A 156 -9.06 -1.63 32.60
C LEU A 156 -8.43 -2.96 32.99
N SER A 157 -7.66 -3.01 34.08
CA SER A 157 -7.05 -4.23 34.61
C SER A 157 -8.12 -5.25 35.02
N ALA A 158 -9.16 -4.81 35.73
CA ALA A 158 -10.31 -5.64 36.08
C ALA A 158 -11.06 -6.16 34.84
N SER A 159 -11.17 -5.33 33.79
CA SER A 159 -11.76 -5.73 32.51
C SER A 159 -10.90 -6.75 31.74
N VAL A 160 -9.57 -6.60 31.80
CA VAL A 160 -8.63 -7.55 31.20
C VAL A 160 -8.65 -8.89 31.93
N GLN A 161 -8.79 -8.91 33.26
CA GLN A 161 -8.98 -10.15 34.03
C GLN A 161 -10.30 -10.85 33.64
N ARG A 162 -11.40 -10.11 33.48
CA ARG A 162 -12.67 -10.68 32.99
C ARG A 162 -12.53 -11.27 31.59
N ILE A 163 -11.86 -10.57 30.67
CA ILE A 163 -11.60 -11.07 29.31
C ILE A 163 -10.67 -12.29 29.33
N GLY A 164 -9.68 -12.31 30.23
CA GLY A 164 -8.79 -13.45 30.44
C GLY A 164 -9.56 -14.68 30.92
N GLY A 165 -10.48 -14.50 31.88
CA GLY A 165 -11.39 -15.55 32.34
C GLY A 165 -12.25 -16.10 31.20
N VAL A 166 -12.93 -15.22 30.44
CA VAL A 166 -13.73 -15.63 29.27
C VAL A 166 -12.88 -16.32 28.20
N GLY A 167 -11.65 -15.87 27.99
CA GLY A 167 -10.70 -16.48 27.06
C GLY A 167 -10.29 -17.91 27.46
N LEU A 168 -10.15 -18.19 28.76
CA LEU A 168 -9.89 -19.53 29.29
C LEU A 168 -11.13 -20.42 29.10
N THR A 169 -12.34 -19.92 29.39
CA THR A 169 -13.57 -20.68 29.18
C THR A 169 -13.78 -21.05 27.70
N ILE A 170 -13.53 -20.09 26.79
CA ILE A 170 -13.58 -20.33 25.34
C ILE A 170 -12.50 -21.33 24.91
N HIS A 171 -11.31 -21.26 25.50
CA HIS A 171 -10.23 -22.21 25.19
C HIS A 171 -10.62 -23.64 25.56
N ASP A 172 -11.17 -23.84 26.77
CA ASP A 172 -11.60 -25.15 27.24
C ASP A 172 -12.78 -25.69 26.42
N GLU A 173 -13.73 -24.84 26.02
CA GLU A 173 -14.81 -25.21 25.11
C GLU A 173 -14.29 -25.60 23.72
N LEU A 174 -13.33 -24.85 23.16
CA LEU A 174 -12.72 -25.17 21.86
C LEU A 174 -11.90 -26.48 21.91
N VAL A 175 -11.23 -26.76 23.03
CA VAL A 175 -10.54 -28.03 23.26
C VAL A 175 -11.55 -29.18 23.36
N GLY A 176 -12.68 -28.96 24.04
CA GLY A 176 -13.81 -29.88 24.08
C GLY A 176 -14.38 -30.18 22.68
N GLN A 177 -14.66 -29.15 21.89
CA GLN A 177 -15.14 -29.29 20.52
C GLN A 177 -14.14 -30.04 19.62
N LYS A 178 -12.83 -29.84 19.83
CA LYS A 178 -11.78 -30.55 19.08
C LYS A 178 -11.73 -32.04 19.42
N ARG A 179 -12.00 -32.42 20.67
CA ARG A 179 -12.14 -33.83 21.08
C ARG A 179 -13.38 -34.46 20.45
N VAL A 180 -14.52 -33.79 20.50
CA VAL A 180 -15.77 -34.24 19.86
C VAL A 180 -15.61 -34.41 18.34
N ALA A 181 -14.95 -33.47 17.67
CA ALA A 181 -14.66 -33.57 16.24
C ALA A 181 -13.74 -34.75 15.87
N MET A 182 -12.81 -35.11 16.76
CA MET A 182 -11.95 -36.29 16.58
C MET A 182 -12.73 -37.60 16.72
N VAL A 183 -13.68 -37.67 17.66
CA VAL A 183 -14.56 -38.83 17.85
C VAL A 183 -15.51 -38.99 16.67
N LEU A 184 -16.10 -37.89 16.17
CA LEU A 184 -16.93 -37.90 14.96
C LEU A 184 -16.18 -38.44 13.74
N LYS A 185 -14.90 -38.11 13.56
CA LYS A 185 -14.07 -38.65 12.45
C LYS A 185 -13.82 -40.15 12.53
N LYS A 186 -13.92 -40.77 13.71
CA LYS A 186 -13.68 -42.21 13.92
C LYS A 186 -14.96 -43.05 13.98
N ALA A 187 -16.13 -42.42 14.13
CA ALA A 187 -17.41 -43.12 14.16
C ALA A 187 -17.91 -43.50 12.76
N SER A 188 -18.67 -44.60 12.64
CA SER A 188 -19.36 -44.97 11.40
C SER A 188 -20.44 -43.94 11.04
N LEU A 189 -20.89 -43.91 9.77
CA LEU A 189 -21.89 -42.94 9.30
C LEU A 189 -23.16 -42.91 10.17
N LYS A 190 -23.60 -44.08 10.67
CA LYS A 190 -24.76 -44.22 11.57
C LYS A 190 -24.47 -43.64 12.96
N GLY A 191 -23.25 -43.81 13.47
CA GLY A 191 -22.80 -43.23 14.74
C GLY A 191 -22.58 -41.71 14.67
N GLN A 192 -22.14 -41.18 13.53
CA GLN A 192 -22.02 -39.74 13.29
C GLN A 192 -23.40 -39.06 13.32
N ILE A 193 -24.40 -39.65 12.65
CA ILE A 193 -25.78 -39.12 12.64
C ILE A 193 -26.38 -39.15 14.05
N MET A 194 -26.17 -40.22 14.81
CA MET A 194 -26.69 -40.35 16.18
C MET A 194 -26.02 -39.36 17.15
N MET A 195 -24.70 -39.13 17.03
CA MET A 195 -24.00 -38.12 17.83
C MET A 195 -24.39 -36.69 17.48
N ILE A 196 -24.60 -36.37 16.19
CA ILE A 196 -25.07 -35.04 15.78
C ILE A 196 -26.50 -34.80 16.31
N ALA A 197 -27.38 -35.81 16.25
CA ALA A 197 -28.71 -35.73 16.85
C ALA A 197 -28.65 -35.57 18.38
N PHE A 198 -27.73 -36.27 19.05
CA PHE A 198 -27.51 -36.14 20.49
C PHE A 198 -26.97 -34.75 20.88
N LEU A 199 -26.01 -34.20 20.13
CA LEU A 199 -25.47 -32.86 20.35
C LEU A 199 -26.53 -31.77 20.13
N VAL A 200 -27.33 -31.87 19.06
CA VAL A 200 -28.44 -30.94 18.79
C VAL A 200 -29.49 -30.99 19.91
N ARG A 201 -29.78 -32.19 20.42
CA ARG A 201 -30.74 -32.39 21.53
C ARG A 201 -30.19 -31.93 22.88
N SER A 202 -28.87 -32.04 23.10
CA SER A 202 -28.19 -31.59 24.31
C SER A 202 -27.98 -30.06 24.34
N SER A 203 -27.74 -29.43 23.18
CA SER A 203 -27.74 -27.96 23.05
C SER A 203 -29.13 -27.33 23.17
N GLY A 204 -30.20 -28.10 22.98
CA GLY A 204 -31.57 -27.68 23.28
C GLY A 204 -31.92 -27.70 24.77
N GLY A 205 -31.04 -28.22 25.64
CA GLY A 205 -31.24 -28.34 27.08
C GLY A 205 -30.61 -27.23 27.94
N ILE A 206 -29.89 -26.27 27.34
CA ILE A 206 -29.27 -25.12 28.05
C ILE A 206 -30.13 -23.86 27.85
N VAL A 207 -31.45 -24.02 27.93
CA VAL A 207 -32.41 -22.93 28.19
C VAL A 207 -33.34 -23.45 29.29
N GLY A 208 -32.79 -23.59 30.49
CA GLY A 208 -33.56 -24.06 31.63
C GLY A 208 -32.68 -24.16 32.87
N GLN A 209 -32.93 -23.25 33.82
CA GLN A 209 -32.41 -23.21 35.20
C GLN A 209 -31.11 -22.41 35.42
N SER A 210 -31.24 -21.09 35.61
CA SER A 210 -31.02 -20.37 36.89
C SER A 210 -30.94 -18.85 36.65
N PRO A 211 -31.04 -18.00 37.69
CA PRO A 211 -32.18 -17.70 38.55
C PRO A 211 -32.98 -16.49 38.06
N SER A 212 -34.24 -16.40 38.50
CA SER A 212 -35.15 -15.28 38.26
C SER A 212 -34.61 -13.94 38.80
N HIS A 213 -34.14 -13.08 37.91
CA HIS A 213 -34.10 -11.63 38.12
C HIS A 213 -35.15 -10.98 37.20
N PRO A 214 -36.07 -10.17 37.76
CA PRO A 214 -37.20 -9.65 37.00
C PRO A 214 -36.77 -8.59 36.00
N SER A 215 -37.49 -8.57 34.87
CA SER A 215 -37.38 -7.58 33.80
C SER A 215 -37.58 -6.12 34.30
N PRO A 216 -37.05 -5.10 33.59
CA PRO A 216 -37.29 -3.69 33.89
C PRO A 216 -38.75 -3.21 33.69
N ALA A 217 -39.71 -4.11 33.45
CA ALA A 217 -41.13 -3.79 33.30
C ALA A 217 -41.94 -3.92 34.61
N GLN A 218 -41.29 -4.13 35.77
CA GLN A 218 -41.97 -4.27 37.07
C GLN A 218 -41.35 -3.40 38.18
N ARG A 219 -40.94 -2.16 37.83
CA ARG A 219 -40.47 -1.17 38.82
C ARG A 219 -41.21 0.18 38.80
N SER A 220 -42.37 0.26 38.15
CA SER A 220 -43.22 1.47 38.15
C SER A 220 -44.60 1.27 38.80
N LYS A 221 -44.80 0.18 39.57
CA LYS A 221 -46.06 -0.06 40.33
C LYS A 221 -45.95 0.24 41.83
N LYS A 222 -44.90 0.93 42.28
CA LYS A 222 -44.70 1.34 43.68
C LYS A 222 -44.24 2.80 43.86
N ALA A 223 -44.52 3.64 42.87
CA ALA A 223 -44.42 5.10 42.96
C ALA A 223 -45.72 5.80 42.51
N LEU A 224 -46.81 5.02 42.33
CA LEU A 224 -48.14 5.48 41.91
C LEU A 224 -49.16 5.46 43.06
N GLU A 225 -48.73 5.37 44.32
CA GLU A 225 -49.60 5.39 45.51
C GLU A 225 -49.15 6.38 46.60
N ALA A 226 -48.30 7.36 46.27
CA ALA A 226 -47.84 8.34 47.25
C ALA A 226 -48.32 9.78 47.04
N PHE A 227 -48.98 10.13 45.92
CA PHE A 227 -49.43 11.53 45.72
C PHE A 227 -50.70 11.62 44.86
N ILE A 228 -51.74 10.90 45.26
CA ILE A 228 -53.10 11.43 45.14
C ILE A 228 -53.44 11.94 46.54
N ALA A 229 -53.26 13.24 46.73
CA ALA A 229 -53.99 14.02 47.72
C ALA A 229 -54.50 15.25 46.95
N GLU A 230 -55.83 15.27 46.74
CA GLU A 230 -56.73 16.43 46.71
C GLU A 230 -56.21 17.74 46.07
N GLY A 231 -56.82 18.35 45.05
CA GLY A 231 -58.11 18.15 44.44
C GLY A 231 -58.36 19.23 43.36
N HIS A 232 -59.41 18.98 42.58
CA HIS A 232 -60.28 19.91 41.85
C HIS A 232 -59.77 21.32 41.45
N PHE A 233 -59.81 21.67 40.16
CA PHE A 233 -60.97 22.32 39.52
C PHE A 233 -60.75 22.56 38.00
N ARG A 234 -61.88 22.51 37.29
CA ARG A 234 -62.19 22.80 35.87
C ARG A 234 -62.05 24.32 35.51
N PRO A 235 -62.45 24.83 34.31
CA PRO A 235 -62.20 24.45 32.91
C PRO A 235 -62.08 25.68 31.94
N THR A 236 -62.18 25.44 30.62
CA THR A 236 -62.76 26.32 29.54
C THR A 236 -61.93 27.53 29.03
N HIS A 237 -62.03 28.03 27.79
CA HIS A 237 -62.88 27.79 26.62
C HIS A 237 -62.23 28.42 25.35
N GLN A 238 -62.64 27.93 24.17
CA GLN A 238 -62.91 28.68 22.93
C GLN A 238 -61.76 29.15 22.00
N ASN A 239 -61.54 28.33 20.96
CA ASN A 239 -61.60 28.63 19.51
C ASN A 239 -62.46 29.87 19.11
N PRO A 240 -62.46 30.36 17.84
CA PRO A 240 -61.56 30.12 16.68
C PRO A 240 -61.30 31.39 15.80
N ARG A 241 -60.61 31.21 14.67
CA ARG A 241 -60.89 31.77 13.30
C ARG A 241 -59.83 32.68 12.63
N ARG A 242 -59.48 32.20 11.42
CA ARG A 242 -59.47 32.85 10.09
C ARG A 242 -58.53 34.03 9.81
N GLY A 243 -57.83 33.87 8.67
CA GLY A 243 -57.85 34.89 7.62
C GLY A 243 -56.51 35.56 7.33
N ALA A 244 -55.82 35.10 6.30
CA ALA A 244 -54.90 35.94 5.53
C ALA A 244 -55.71 36.93 4.66
N PRO A 245 -55.13 38.10 4.31
CA PRO A 245 -54.81 38.28 2.90
C PRO A 245 -53.51 39.08 2.60
N LEU A 246 -53.11 38.96 1.33
CA LEU A 246 -52.03 39.65 0.61
C LEU A 246 -52.08 41.20 0.71
N TYR A 247 -50.93 41.88 0.53
CA TYR A 247 -50.79 42.96 -0.48
C TYR A 247 -49.32 43.37 -0.73
N LYS A 248 -49.00 43.67 -2.00
CA LYS A 248 -47.77 44.28 -2.53
C LYS A 248 -47.66 45.77 -2.14
N ARG A 249 -46.45 46.35 -2.02
CA ARG A 249 -46.18 47.76 -2.37
C ARG A 249 -44.69 48.10 -2.58
N CYS A 250 -44.50 49.07 -3.49
CA CYS A 250 -43.31 49.62 -4.15
C CYS A 250 -42.40 50.54 -3.28
N PRO A 251 -41.26 51.05 -3.83
CA PRO A 251 -40.14 51.63 -3.05
C PRO A 251 -40.27 53.16 -2.85
N ARG A 252 -39.51 53.72 -1.89
CA ARG A 252 -39.41 55.18 -1.66
C ARG A 252 -37.95 55.62 -1.47
N VAL A 253 -37.62 56.73 -2.13
CA VAL A 253 -36.33 57.40 -2.27
C VAL A 253 -36.29 58.69 -1.41
N TYR A 254 -35.07 59.22 -1.21
CA TYR A 254 -34.64 60.61 -0.85
C TYR A 254 -34.16 60.84 0.60
N PRO A 255 -33.27 61.84 0.88
CA PRO A 255 -32.41 62.68 0.02
C PRO A 255 -30.93 62.80 0.48
N ALA A 256 -30.09 63.48 -0.31
CA ALA A 256 -28.69 63.84 0.00
C ALA A 256 -28.54 65.25 0.62
N PRO A 257 -27.48 65.54 1.40
CA PRO A 257 -27.05 66.91 1.78
C PRO A 257 -25.76 67.40 1.04
N PRO A 258 -25.41 68.70 1.15
CA PRO A 258 -24.85 69.54 0.06
C PRO A 258 -23.29 69.71 0.07
N PRO A 259 -22.70 70.43 -0.91
CA PRO A 259 -21.25 70.44 -1.18
C PRO A 259 -20.52 71.66 -0.62
N HIS A 260 -19.30 71.48 -0.06
CA HIS A 260 -18.34 72.57 0.18
C HIS A 260 -16.86 72.11 0.06
N THR A 261 -16.23 72.61 -1.02
CA THR A 261 -14.86 73.16 -1.26
C THR A 261 -13.57 72.65 -0.54
N PRO A 262 -12.38 72.80 -1.18
CA PRO A 262 -11.28 71.84 -1.11
C PRO A 262 -10.17 72.23 -0.13
N HIS A 263 -9.74 71.29 0.73
CA HIS A 263 -8.48 71.39 1.46
C HIS A 263 -7.44 70.39 0.95
N ARG A 264 -6.41 70.97 0.33
CA ARG A 264 -5.01 70.55 0.19
C ARG A 264 -4.67 69.07 0.38
N HIS A 265 -4.16 68.50 -0.70
CA HIS A 265 -3.35 67.28 -0.74
C HIS A 265 -2.33 67.20 0.39
N SER A 266 -2.53 66.25 1.31
CA SER A 266 -1.42 65.55 1.97
C SER A 266 -1.40 64.13 1.42
N ALA A 267 -0.37 63.81 0.66
CA ALA A 267 -0.13 62.47 0.13
C ALA A 267 -0.19 61.45 1.28
N PRO A 268 -0.80 60.26 1.09
CA PRO A 268 -0.66 59.19 2.07
C PRO A 268 0.83 58.88 2.22
N PRO A 269 1.34 58.68 3.45
CA PRO A 269 2.74 58.34 3.64
C PRO A 269 3.07 57.10 2.81
N PRO A 270 4.29 57.00 2.24
CA PRO A 270 4.65 55.83 1.46
C PRO A 270 4.44 54.63 2.35
N ARG A 271 3.46 53.77 1.99
CA ARG A 271 3.32 52.46 2.62
C ARG A 271 4.68 51.81 2.45
N THR A 272 5.47 51.79 3.53
CA THR A 272 6.69 51.00 3.63
C THR A 272 6.32 49.65 3.08
N ARG A 273 6.96 49.23 1.97
CA ARG A 273 6.81 47.88 1.43
C ARG A 273 7.34 46.92 2.51
N ARG A 274 6.53 46.63 3.52
CA ARG A 274 6.69 45.44 4.36
C ARG A 274 6.56 44.30 3.36
N SER A 275 7.70 43.74 2.95
CA SER A 275 7.73 42.55 2.12
C SER A 275 6.81 41.54 2.79
N LYS A 276 5.64 41.26 2.22
CA LYS A 276 4.74 40.22 2.72
C LYS A 276 5.52 38.91 2.63
N LYS A 277 6.13 38.48 3.73
CA LYS A 277 6.72 37.14 3.85
C LYS A 277 5.56 36.16 3.64
N MET A 278 5.50 35.55 2.45
CA MET A 278 4.50 34.53 2.18
C MET A 278 4.71 33.35 3.13
N SER A 279 3.61 32.76 3.59
CA SER A 279 3.66 31.54 4.39
C SER A 279 4.33 30.43 3.58
N HIS A 280 5.29 29.74 4.22
CA HIS A 280 6.03 28.63 3.63
C HIS A 280 6.22 27.54 4.69
N ARG A 281 6.72 26.39 4.24
CA ARG A 281 7.04 25.29 5.13
C ARG A 281 8.20 25.68 6.05
N LYS A 282 7.95 25.75 7.37
CA LYS A 282 8.94 26.16 8.38
C LYS A 282 10.23 25.31 8.38
N PHE A 283 10.10 23.99 8.23
CA PHE A 283 11.23 23.07 8.18
C PHE A 283 11.14 22.20 6.94
N GLU A 284 12.14 22.30 6.07
CA GLU A 284 12.22 21.53 4.85
C GLU A 284 12.56 20.07 5.13
N HIS A 285 12.20 19.21 4.17
CA HIS A 285 12.62 17.82 4.17
C HIS A 285 12.80 17.36 2.73
N PRO A 286 13.64 16.35 2.49
CA PRO A 286 13.75 15.74 1.17
C PRO A 286 12.41 15.15 0.73
N ARG A 287 12.17 15.20 -0.57
CA ARG A 287 10.98 14.64 -1.18
C ARG A 287 10.88 13.13 -0.97
N HIS A 288 9.70 12.65 -0.56
CA HIS A 288 9.42 11.22 -0.49
C HIS A 288 9.20 10.60 -1.88
N GLY A 289 10.13 9.74 -2.27
CA GLY A 289 10.07 8.93 -3.49
C GLY A 289 10.48 9.68 -4.76
N SER A 290 11.29 9.01 -5.57
CA SER A 290 11.82 9.55 -6.82
C SER A 290 10.77 9.65 -7.93
N LEU A 291 10.77 10.77 -8.64
CA LEU A 291 9.92 11.04 -9.81
C LEU A 291 10.41 10.36 -11.09
N GLY A 292 11.71 10.03 -11.18
CA GLY A 292 12.27 9.31 -12.33
C GLY A 292 11.70 7.89 -12.50
N PHE A 293 11.03 7.39 -11.46
CA PHE A 293 10.35 6.10 -11.46
C PHE A 293 8.82 6.19 -11.58
N LEU A 294 8.30 7.37 -11.90
CA LEU A 294 6.93 7.58 -12.33
C LEU A 294 6.83 7.26 -13.84
N PRO A 295 5.76 6.61 -14.34
CA PRO A 295 4.60 6.08 -13.62
C PRO A 295 4.89 4.79 -12.84
N ARG A 296 4.35 4.72 -11.62
CA ARG A 296 4.38 3.52 -10.75
C ARG A 296 3.16 2.64 -11.01
N LYS A 297 3.18 1.97 -12.18
CA LYS A 297 2.13 1.07 -12.68
C LYS A 297 2.67 -0.33 -12.97
N ARG A 298 1.77 -1.30 -13.15
CA ARG A 298 2.12 -2.66 -13.57
C ARG A 298 2.88 -2.65 -14.90
N SER A 299 3.98 -3.40 -14.96
CA SER A 299 4.72 -3.63 -16.20
C SER A 299 3.83 -4.32 -17.24
N SER A 300 3.89 -3.87 -18.50
CA SER A 300 3.14 -4.50 -19.60
C SER A 300 3.69 -5.87 -19.98
N ARG A 301 5.00 -6.08 -19.78
CA ARG A 301 5.69 -7.35 -20.04
C ARG A 301 6.06 -8.01 -18.71
N HIS A 302 5.94 -9.33 -18.66
CA HIS A 302 6.38 -10.14 -17.52
C HIS A 302 7.91 -10.16 -17.36
N ARG A 303 8.63 -10.05 -18.48
CA ARG A 303 10.09 -9.95 -18.54
C ARG A 303 10.52 -8.49 -18.62
N GLY A 304 11.69 -8.18 -18.06
CA GLY A 304 12.44 -6.97 -18.37
C GLY A 304 12.71 -6.84 -19.88
N LYS A 305 12.26 -5.76 -20.51
CA LYS A 305 12.72 -5.42 -21.87
C LYS A 305 13.99 -4.57 -21.76
N VAL A 306 15.04 -4.93 -22.49
CA VAL A 306 16.19 -4.05 -22.68
C VAL A 306 15.76 -2.89 -23.59
N LYS A 307 15.80 -1.67 -23.06
CA LYS A 307 15.45 -0.46 -23.83
C LYS A 307 16.65 0.12 -24.57
N SER A 308 17.84 -0.03 -23.99
CA SER A 308 19.11 0.45 -24.54
C SER A 308 20.15 -0.65 -24.38
N PHE A 309 20.87 -0.95 -25.45
CA PHE A 309 22.01 -1.87 -25.45
C PHE A 309 23.32 -1.08 -25.31
N PRO A 310 24.43 -1.74 -24.95
CA PRO A 310 25.76 -1.12 -25.00
C PRO A 310 26.03 -0.53 -26.38
N LYS A 311 26.78 0.57 -26.42
CA LYS A 311 27.18 1.20 -27.67
C LYS A 311 28.05 0.20 -28.46
N ASP A 312 27.79 0.14 -29.75
CA ASP A 312 28.52 -0.73 -30.66
C ASP A 312 29.92 -0.17 -30.97
N ASP A 313 30.88 -1.06 -31.08
CA ASP A 313 32.29 -0.76 -31.33
C ASP A 313 32.81 -1.74 -32.38
N VAL A 314 33.09 -1.24 -33.58
CA VAL A 314 33.41 -2.04 -34.78
C VAL A 314 34.73 -2.81 -34.60
N ASN A 315 35.64 -2.30 -33.77
CA ASN A 315 36.98 -2.89 -33.59
C ASN A 315 36.95 -4.18 -32.76
N LYS A 316 35.88 -4.41 -32.00
CA LYS A 316 35.73 -5.63 -31.18
C LYS A 316 35.20 -6.77 -32.02
N PRO A 317 35.51 -8.04 -31.68
CA PRO A 317 34.88 -9.18 -32.34
C PRO A 317 33.37 -9.20 -32.08
N CYS A 318 32.62 -9.80 -33.00
CA CYS A 318 31.18 -9.99 -32.87
C CYS A 318 30.85 -10.77 -31.58
N HIS A 319 30.01 -10.20 -30.73
CA HIS A 319 29.56 -10.81 -29.47
C HIS A 319 28.12 -10.41 -29.13
N LEU A 320 27.49 -11.19 -28.24
CA LEU A 320 26.18 -10.87 -27.70
C LEU A 320 26.30 -9.97 -26.47
N THR A 321 25.30 -9.10 -26.28
CA THR A 321 25.32 -8.06 -25.24
C THR A 321 24.40 -8.32 -24.05
N SER A 322 23.57 -9.36 -24.12
CA SER A 322 22.60 -9.66 -23.08
C SER A 322 22.22 -11.14 -23.07
N PHE A 323 21.76 -11.62 -21.91
CA PHE A 323 21.31 -12.99 -21.69
C PHE A 323 20.02 -13.00 -20.86
N VAL A 324 19.37 -14.15 -20.73
CA VAL A 324 18.23 -14.31 -19.83
C VAL A 324 18.44 -15.48 -18.89
N GLY A 325 18.17 -15.23 -17.62
CA GLY A 325 18.12 -16.27 -16.60
C GLY A 325 16.84 -16.19 -15.77
N TYR A 326 16.76 -17.07 -14.79
CA TYR A 326 15.64 -17.16 -13.85
C TYR A 326 16.19 -17.12 -12.44
N LYS A 327 15.63 -16.22 -11.63
CA LYS A 327 16.05 -16.09 -10.23
C LYS A 327 15.69 -17.36 -9.45
N ALA A 328 16.69 -18.13 -9.04
CA ALA A 328 16.52 -19.35 -8.25
C ALA A 328 16.30 -19.03 -6.77
N GLY A 329 17.24 -18.29 -6.20
CA GLY A 329 17.24 -17.95 -4.78
C GLY A 329 18.39 -17.05 -4.41
N MET A 330 18.64 -16.92 -3.11
CA MET A 330 19.76 -16.19 -2.57
C MET A 330 20.46 -17.06 -1.54
N THR A 331 21.78 -16.92 -1.48
CA THR A 331 22.60 -17.46 -0.40
C THR A 331 23.59 -16.37 0.03
N HIS A 332 24.54 -16.70 0.88
CA HIS A 332 25.66 -15.84 1.20
C HIS A 332 26.98 -16.58 0.95
N ILE A 333 28.02 -15.80 0.77
CA ILE A 333 29.39 -16.27 0.58
C ILE A 333 30.29 -15.58 1.60
N VAL A 334 31.44 -16.21 1.87
CA VAL A 334 32.57 -15.52 2.47
C VAL A 334 33.63 -15.32 1.39
N ARG A 335 34.17 -14.12 1.33
CA ARG A 335 35.30 -13.77 0.47
C ARG A 335 36.26 -12.89 1.24
N GLU A 336 37.51 -12.88 0.80
CA GLU A 336 38.46 -11.87 1.24
C GLU A 336 38.28 -10.58 0.42
N VAL A 337 38.37 -9.43 1.08
CA VAL A 337 38.21 -8.12 0.43
C VAL A 337 39.56 -7.52 0.10
N GLU A 338 39.82 -7.30 -1.18
CA GLU A 338 41.05 -6.65 -1.64
C GLU A 338 40.80 -5.19 -1.99
N LYS A 339 40.70 -4.34 -0.96
CA LYS A 339 40.51 -2.89 -1.12
C LYS A 339 41.49 -2.07 -0.30
N PRO A 340 42.67 -1.72 -0.86
CA PRO A 340 43.63 -0.86 -0.19
C PRO A 340 42.96 0.45 0.30
N GLY A 341 43.18 0.79 1.57
CA GLY A 341 42.57 1.94 2.25
C GLY A 341 41.24 1.64 2.99
N SER A 342 40.66 0.45 2.83
CA SER A 342 39.50 0.01 3.62
C SER A 342 39.94 -0.68 4.92
N LYS A 343 39.19 -0.49 6.01
CA LYS A 343 39.34 -1.29 7.26
C LYS A 343 39.13 -2.79 7.06
N LEU A 344 38.47 -3.17 5.95
CA LEU A 344 38.20 -4.54 5.55
C LEU A 344 39.25 -5.13 4.61
N HIS A 345 40.30 -4.39 4.24
CA HIS A 345 41.35 -4.91 3.37
C HIS A 345 41.99 -6.17 3.98
N LYS A 346 42.11 -7.24 3.16
CA LYS A 346 42.61 -8.57 3.57
C LYS A 346 41.84 -9.20 4.73
N LYS A 347 40.59 -8.79 4.93
CA LYS A 347 39.68 -9.41 5.89
C LYS A 347 38.56 -10.12 5.17
N GLU A 348 38.04 -11.14 5.85
CA GLU A 348 36.91 -11.90 5.38
C GLU A 348 35.62 -11.09 5.60
N THR A 349 34.77 -11.09 4.60
CA THR A 349 33.45 -10.49 4.69
C THR A 349 32.41 -11.49 4.23
N CYS A 350 31.27 -11.50 4.91
CA CYS A 350 30.08 -12.17 4.43
C CYS A 350 29.34 -11.25 3.46
N GLU A 351 29.06 -11.74 2.25
CA GLU A 351 28.26 -11.01 1.27
C GLU A 351 27.07 -11.86 0.81
N ALA A 352 25.90 -11.23 0.74
CA ALA A 352 24.72 -11.86 0.14
C ALA A 352 24.90 -11.95 -1.38
N VAL A 353 24.48 -13.07 -1.95
CA VAL A 353 24.50 -13.32 -3.40
C VAL A 353 23.16 -13.85 -3.88
N THR A 354 22.79 -13.53 -5.12
CA THR A 354 21.65 -14.16 -5.79
C THR A 354 22.15 -15.19 -6.79
N ILE A 355 21.52 -16.37 -6.77
CA ILE A 355 21.75 -17.41 -7.78
C ILE A 355 20.67 -17.27 -8.87
N ILE A 356 21.12 -17.15 -10.11
CA ILE A 356 20.28 -17.09 -11.29
C ILE A 356 20.60 -18.31 -12.15
N GLU A 357 19.64 -19.19 -12.35
CA GLU A 357 19.79 -20.31 -13.28
C GLU A 357 19.63 -19.80 -14.72
N THR A 358 20.61 -20.09 -15.55
CA THR A 358 20.81 -19.53 -16.89
C THR A 358 20.91 -20.68 -17.89
N PRO A 359 19.79 -21.36 -18.25
CA PRO A 359 19.85 -22.40 -19.26
C PRO A 359 20.35 -21.83 -20.59
N PRO A 360 21.07 -22.62 -21.40
CA PRO A 360 21.53 -22.19 -22.72
C PRO A 360 20.37 -21.64 -23.56
N ILE A 361 20.60 -20.51 -24.21
CA ILE A 361 19.62 -19.89 -25.11
C ILE A 361 19.84 -20.41 -26.53
N VAL A 362 18.77 -20.54 -27.30
CA VAL A 362 18.86 -20.95 -28.70
C VAL A 362 18.52 -19.76 -29.59
N VAL A 363 19.34 -19.55 -30.60
CA VAL A 363 19.11 -18.53 -31.63
C VAL A 363 18.14 -19.07 -32.67
N VAL A 364 17.07 -18.32 -32.93
CA VAL A 364 15.97 -18.73 -33.81
C VAL A 364 15.67 -17.75 -34.93
N GLY A 365 16.36 -16.62 -34.97
CA GLY A 365 16.19 -15.67 -36.05
C GLY A 365 17.06 -14.44 -35.89
N LEU A 366 16.99 -13.56 -36.89
CA LEU A 366 17.75 -12.34 -37.00
C LEU A 366 16.82 -11.22 -37.48
N VAL A 367 16.96 -10.04 -36.91
CA VAL A 367 16.20 -8.83 -37.24
C VAL A 367 17.18 -7.71 -37.52
N ALA A 368 17.02 -7.09 -38.68
CA ALA A 368 17.77 -5.90 -39.03
C ALA A 368 16.97 -4.64 -38.75
N TYR A 369 17.66 -3.63 -38.22
CA TYR A 369 17.13 -2.31 -37.99
C TYR A 369 17.90 -1.27 -38.82
N VAL A 370 17.14 -0.41 -39.51
CA VAL A 370 17.67 0.77 -40.18
C VAL A 370 17.48 2.00 -39.30
N LYS A 371 18.48 2.88 -39.24
CA LYS A 371 18.37 4.17 -38.59
C LYS A 371 17.61 5.14 -39.49
N THR A 372 16.43 5.57 -39.04
CA THR A 372 15.65 6.64 -39.67
C THR A 372 15.67 7.88 -38.76
N PRO A 373 15.31 9.08 -39.26
CA PRO A 373 15.21 10.28 -38.42
C PRO A 373 14.25 10.13 -37.23
N ARG A 374 13.25 9.24 -37.33
CA ARG A 374 12.29 8.93 -36.25
C ARG A 374 12.76 7.81 -35.30
N GLY A 375 13.97 7.30 -35.49
CA GLY A 375 14.55 6.20 -34.71
C GLY A 375 14.78 4.92 -35.53
N LEU A 376 14.99 3.80 -34.84
CA LEU A 376 15.24 2.50 -35.48
C LEU A 376 13.93 1.86 -35.97
N ARG A 377 13.86 1.55 -37.26
CA ARG A 377 12.75 0.80 -37.86
C ARG A 377 13.24 -0.59 -38.28
N SER A 378 12.44 -1.63 -38.04
CA SER A 378 12.76 -2.98 -38.53
C SER A 378 12.65 -3.02 -40.05
N LEU A 379 13.72 -3.46 -40.73
CA LEU A 379 13.74 -3.69 -42.16
C LEU A 379 13.04 -5.00 -42.50
N ASN A 380 13.60 -6.09 -42.01
CA ASN A 380 13.14 -7.45 -42.23
C ASN A 380 13.55 -8.35 -41.05
N SER A 381 12.98 -9.56 -41.04
CA SER A 381 13.32 -10.60 -40.07
C SER A 381 13.48 -11.93 -40.77
N VAL A 382 14.61 -12.59 -40.57
CA VAL A 382 14.90 -13.94 -41.05
C VAL A 382 14.79 -14.89 -39.86
N TRP A 383 14.13 -16.03 -40.03
CA TRP A 383 13.96 -17.03 -38.97
C TRP A 383 14.68 -18.32 -39.35
N ALA A 384 15.06 -19.13 -38.36
CA ALA A 384 15.61 -20.46 -38.58
C ALA A 384 14.58 -21.43 -39.17
N GLN A 385 15.05 -22.52 -39.77
CA GLN A 385 14.21 -23.54 -40.41
C GLN A 385 13.45 -24.34 -39.35
N HIS A 386 14.16 -24.84 -38.35
CA HIS A 386 13.63 -25.68 -37.29
C HIS A 386 13.42 -24.88 -36.01
N LEU A 387 12.14 -24.64 -35.68
CA LEU A 387 11.76 -23.97 -34.43
C LEU A 387 11.23 -24.97 -33.40
N SER A 388 11.84 -24.96 -32.22
CA SER A 388 11.41 -25.78 -31.08
C SER A 388 9.97 -25.51 -30.67
N GLU A 389 9.29 -26.56 -30.17
CA GLU A 389 7.89 -26.47 -29.71
C GLU A 389 7.71 -25.42 -28.60
N GLU A 390 8.73 -25.22 -27.74
CA GLU A 390 8.69 -24.25 -26.64
C GLU A 390 8.53 -22.81 -27.13
N VAL A 391 9.18 -22.47 -28.25
CA VAL A 391 9.06 -21.17 -28.91
C VAL A 391 7.76 -21.06 -29.66
N ARG A 392 7.35 -22.13 -30.34
CA ARG A 392 6.07 -22.16 -31.05
C ARG A 392 4.92 -21.86 -30.08
N ARG A 393 4.97 -22.39 -28.85
CA ARG A 393 4.05 -22.03 -27.74
C ARG A 393 4.02 -20.53 -27.43
N ARG A 394 5.05 -19.75 -27.77
CA ARG A 394 5.08 -18.30 -27.54
C ARG A 394 4.01 -17.56 -28.32
N PHE A 395 3.73 -18.01 -29.54
CA PHE A 395 2.79 -17.39 -30.49
C PHE A 395 1.32 -17.70 -30.19
N TYR A 396 1.04 -18.54 -29.20
CA TYR A 396 -0.33 -18.89 -28.79
C TYR A 396 -0.62 -18.42 -27.37
N LYS A 397 -1.85 -17.97 -27.16
CA LYS A 397 -2.41 -17.83 -25.80
C LYS A 397 -2.80 -19.21 -25.26
N ASN A 398 -3.57 -19.96 -26.04
CA ASN A 398 -4.02 -21.31 -25.72
C ASN A 398 -3.41 -22.32 -26.69
N TRP A 399 -2.28 -22.93 -26.33
CA TRP A 399 -1.55 -23.88 -27.19
C TRP A 399 -2.40 -25.11 -27.53
N CYS A 400 -2.92 -25.81 -26.51
CA CYS A 400 -3.60 -27.10 -26.70
C CYS A 400 -4.94 -26.99 -27.46
N LYS A 401 -5.56 -25.80 -27.50
CA LYS A 401 -6.84 -25.57 -28.21
C LYS A 401 -6.64 -25.08 -29.64
N SER A 402 -5.42 -24.70 -30.02
CA SER A 402 -5.18 -24.07 -31.31
C SER A 402 -4.91 -25.09 -32.40
N LYS A 403 -5.67 -25.02 -33.50
CA LYS A 403 -5.45 -25.84 -34.72
C LYS A 403 -4.45 -25.20 -35.70
N LYS A 404 -4.26 -23.88 -35.63
CA LYS A 404 -3.29 -23.16 -36.49
C LYS A 404 -1.87 -23.61 -36.13
N LYS A 405 -1.02 -23.91 -37.11
CA LYS A 405 0.39 -24.30 -36.92
C LYS A 405 1.33 -23.16 -37.30
N ALA A 406 2.03 -22.59 -36.32
CA ALA A 406 2.93 -21.46 -36.51
C ALA A 406 4.24 -21.95 -37.16
N PHE A 407 4.76 -21.14 -38.07
CA PHE A 407 6.03 -21.33 -38.80
C PHE A 407 6.11 -22.57 -39.71
N THR A 408 5.02 -23.32 -39.94
CA THR A 408 5.07 -24.47 -40.86
C THR A 408 5.31 -24.04 -42.30
N LYS A 409 4.59 -23.02 -42.80
CA LYS A 409 4.82 -22.48 -44.14
C LYS A 409 6.20 -21.83 -44.32
N TYR A 410 6.76 -21.30 -43.23
CA TYR A 410 8.07 -20.66 -43.27
C TYR A 410 9.19 -21.70 -43.35
N ALA A 411 9.09 -22.79 -42.59
CA ALA A 411 10.04 -23.90 -42.65
C ALA A 411 10.14 -24.47 -44.08
N LEU A 412 9.01 -24.63 -44.77
CA LEU A 412 8.96 -25.11 -46.17
C LEU A 412 9.73 -24.21 -47.17
N LYS A 413 10.00 -22.93 -46.82
CA LYS A 413 10.81 -22.06 -47.69
C LYS A 413 12.25 -22.54 -47.79
N TYR A 414 12.77 -23.20 -46.76
CA TYR A 414 14.12 -23.76 -46.80
C TYR A 414 14.22 -25.04 -47.63
N ASP A 415 13.10 -25.69 -47.95
CA ASP A 415 13.10 -26.90 -48.77
C ASP A 415 13.10 -26.56 -50.27
N SER A 416 12.48 -25.45 -50.65
CA SER A 416 12.41 -24.97 -52.04
C SER A 416 13.58 -24.03 -52.40
N ASP A 417 14.17 -24.18 -53.59
CA ASP A 417 15.30 -23.32 -54.02
C ASP A 417 14.88 -21.86 -54.21
N ALA A 418 13.64 -21.60 -54.65
CA ALA A 418 13.07 -20.25 -54.71
C ALA A 418 13.00 -19.61 -53.31
N GLY A 419 12.62 -20.37 -52.28
CA GLY A 419 12.54 -19.89 -50.91
C GLY A 419 13.92 -19.65 -50.27
N LYS A 420 14.90 -20.52 -50.54
CA LYS A 420 16.31 -20.29 -50.14
C LYS A 420 16.85 -18.99 -50.75
N LYS A 421 16.59 -18.75 -52.05
CA LYS A 421 16.97 -17.51 -52.73
C LYS A 421 16.29 -16.29 -52.13
N GLU A 422 15.02 -16.39 -51.74
CA GLU A 422 14.32 -15.32 -51.00
C GLU A 422 15.04 -15.00 -49.69
N ILE A 423 15.41 -16.01 -48.90
CA ILE A 423 16.10 -15.83 -47.61
C ILE A 423 17.48 -15.20 -47.80
N GLN A 424 18.24 -15.66 -48.79
CA GLN A 424 19.55 -15.09 -49.12
C GLN A 424 19.43 -13.62 -49.54
N MET A 425 18.45 -13.27 -50.37
CA MET A 425 18.15 -11.89 -50.72
C MET A 425 17.78 -11.05 -49.48
N GLN A 426 17.05 -11.62 -48.51
CA GLN A 426 16.77 -10.92 -47.25
C GLN A 426 18.05 -10.67 -46.45
N LEU A 427 18.97 -11.64 -46.37
CA LEU A 427 20.26 -11.48 -45.69
C LEU A 427 21.13 -10.41 -46.38
N GLU A 428 21.19 -10.39 -47.71
CA GLU A 428 21.91 -9.36 -48.48
C GLU A 428 21.34 -7.96 -48.22
N LYS A 429 20.00 -7.83 -48.17
CA LYS A 429 19.33 -6.57 -47.78
C LYS A 429 19.73 -6.13 -46.37
N MET A 430 19.89 -7.08 -45.44
CA MET A 430 20.37 -6.77 -44.09
C MET A 430 21.80 -6.24 -44.13
N LYS A 431 22.71 -6.90 -44.85
CA LYS A 431 24.11 -6.46 -44.94
C LYS A 431 24.25 -5.06 -45.54
N LYS A 432 23.42 -4.71 -46.52
CA LYS A 432 23.48 -3.44 -47.25
C LYS A 432 22.86 -2.25 -46.49
N TYR A 433 21.70 -2.44 -45.87
CA TYR A 433 20.90 -1.31 -45.34
C TYR A 433 20.78 -1.28 -43.82
N ALA A 434 21.11 -2.36 -43.11
CA ALA A 434 20.98 -2.39 -41.66
C ALA A 434 22.02 -1.48 -41.01
N SER A 435 21.59 -0.72 -40.00
CA SER A 435 22.52 -0.01 -39.11
C SER A 435 22.77 -0.81 -37.82
N VAL A 436 21.78 -1.59 -37.38
CA VAL A 436 21.87 -2.41 -36.16
C VAL A 436 21.27 -3.78 -36.44
N VAL A 437 22.00 -4.84 -36.05
CA VAL A 437 21.58 -6.23 -36.21
C VAL A 437 21.24 -6.80 -34.83
N ARG A 438 20.10 -7.47 -34.72
CA ARG A 438 19.68 -8.16 -33.49
C ARG A 438 19.32 -9.59 -33.78
N VAL A 439 19.70 -10.47 -32.87
CA VAL A 439 19.35 -11.89 -32.92
C VAL A 439 18.11 -12.11 -32.07
N ILE A 440 17.15 -12.86 -32.60
CA ILE A 440 16.02 -13.38 -31.85
C ILE A 440 16.46 -14.68 -31.19
N VAL A 441 16.40 -14.70 -29.87
CA VAL A 441 16.72 -15.87 -29.06
C VAL A 441 15.55 -16.27 -28.18
N HIS A 442 15.55 -17.52 -27.77
CA HIS A 442 14.67 -17.98 -26.70
C HIS A 442 15.42 -18.78 -25.66
N THR A 443 14.87 -18.77 -24.44
CA THR A 443 15.32 -19.65 -23.36
C THR A 443 14.77 -21.06 -23.55
N GLN A 444 15.50 -22.06 -23.04
CA GLN A 444 15.03 -23.44 -22.94
C GLN A 444 14.47 -23.72 -21.54
N ILE A 445 13.17 -23.50 -21.37
CA ILE A 445 12.57 -23.53 -20.03
C ILE A 445 12.28 -24.94 -19.54
N ARG A 446 12.09 -25.94 -20.44
CA ARG A 446 11.84 -27.33 -20.01
C ARG A 446 13.09 -28.01 -19.44
N LYS A 447 14.29 -27.57 -19.81
CA LYS A 447 15.54 -28.06 -19.21
C LYS A 447 15.59 -27.79 -17.69
N MET A 448 14.87 -26.76 -17.24
CA MET A 448 14.79 -26.40 -15.83
C MET A 448 13.66 -27.15 -15.11
N LYS A 449 14.00 -27.93 -14.08
CA LYS A 449 13.00 -28.66 -13.27
C LYS A 449 12.26 -27.77 -12.27
N GLY A 450 12.83 -26.62 -11.91
CA GLY A 450 12.25 -25.71 -10.92
C GLY A 450 10.98 -24.98 -11.39
N LEU A 451 10.73 -24.87 -12.71
CA LEU A 451 9.60 -24.14 -13.26
C LEU A 451 8.58 -25.07 -13.92
N LYS A 452 7.29 -24.86 -13.61
CA LYS A 452 6.17 -25.60 -14.26
C LYS A 452 5.84 -25.06 -15.67
N GLN A 453 6.43 -23.93 -16.07
CA GLN A 453 6.10 -23.24 -17.31
C GLN A 453 6.79 -23.93 -18.50
N LYS A 454 6.03 -24.26 -19.55
CA LYS A 454 6.54 -24.87 -20.80
C LYS A 454 6.73 -23.88 -21.96
N LYS A 455 6.39 -22.61 -21.74
CA LYS A 455 6.38 -21.54 -22.75
C LYS A 455 7.69 -20.78 -22.68
N ALA A 456 8.50 -20.83 -23.73
CA ALA A 456 9.79 -20.12 -23.77
C ALA A 456 9.62 -18.60 -23.73
N HIS A 457 10.65 -17.91 -23.25
CA HIS A 457 10.75 -16.46 -23.30
C HIS A 457 11.57 -16.03 -24.52
N LEU A 458 10.89 -15.40 -25.49
CA LEU A 458 11.50 -14.91 -26.74
C LEU A 458 11.98 -13.46 -26.59
N MET A 459 13.22 -13.16 -26.98
CA MET A 459 13.79 -11.80 -26.93
C MET A 459 14.71 -11.52 -28.10
N GLU A 460 14.96 -10.23 -28.32
CA GLU A 460 16.03 -9.76 -29.17
C GLU A 460 17.26 -9.45 -28.31
N ILE A 461 18.43 -9.87 -28.75
CA ILE A 461 19.74 -9.45 -28.24
C ILE A 461 20.45 -8.71 -29.38
N GLN A 462 21.07 -7.57 -29.09
CA GLN A 462 21.91 -6.88 -30.07
C GLN A 462 23.27 -7.55 -30.18
N ILE A 463 23.72 -7.79 -31.42
CA ILE A 463 25.12 -8.16 -31.70
C ILE A 463 25.92 -6.86 -31.80
N ASN A 464 27.01 -6.79 -31.06
CA ASN A 464 27.99 -5.71 -31.15
C ASN A 464 29.33 -6.28 -31.64
N GLY A 465 30.19 -5.42 -32.20
CA GLY A 465 31.49 -5.83 -32.73
C GLY A 465 31.47 -6.17 -34.22
N GLY A 466 32.56 -5.88 -34.94
CA GLY A 466 32.72 -6.14 -36.36
C GLY A 466 31.87 -5.26 -37.27
N THR A 467 31.96 -5.52 -38.57
CA THR A 467 31.13 -4.84 -39.57
C THR A 467 29.70 -5.36 -39.55
N ILE A 468 28.77 -4.68 -40.24
CA ILE A 468 27.38 -5.13 -40.31
C ILE A 468 27.25 -6.49 -41.02
N ALA A 469 28.09 -6.74 -42.04
CA ALA A 469 28.12 -8.03 -42.73
C ALA A 469 28.54 -9.15 -41.78
N ASP A 470 29.61 -8.94 -41.01
CA ASP A 470 30.11 -9.89 -40.01
C ASP A 470 29.06 -10.20 -38.95
N LYS A 471 28.27 -9.20 -38.53
CA LYS A 471 27.17 -9.40 -37.57
C LYS A 471 26.05 -10.26 -38.14
N VAL A 472 25.68 -10.05 -39.41
CA VAL A 472 24.65 -10.87 -40.08
C VAL A 472 25.14 -12.31 -40.20
N ASP A 473 26.39 -12.50 -40.63
CA ASP A 473 26.99 -13.83 -40.81
C ASP A 473 27.19 -14.54 -39.48
N TYR A 474 27.65 -13.83 -38.45
CA TYR A 474 27.69 -14.32 -37.08
C TYR A 474 26.30 -14.79 -36.63
N GLY A 475 25.29 -13.93 -36.74
CA GLY A 475 23.93 -14.27 -36.34
C GLY A 475 23.38 -15.49 -37.07
N TYR A 476 23.59 -15.59 -38.39
CA TYR A 476 23.14 -16.71 -39.21
C TYR A 476 23.88 -18.02 -38.88
N LYS A 477 25.21 -17.97 -38.67
CA LYS A 477 26.03 -19.13 -38.27
C LYS A 477 25.58 -19.76 -36.94
N PHE A 478 24.99 -18.94 -36.06
CA PHE A 478 24.49 -19.37 -34.75
C PHE A 478 23.04 -19.84 -34.77
N PHE A 479 22.33 -19.85 -35.91
CA PHE A 479 20.97 -20.38 -35.99
C PHE A 479 20.90 -21.83 -35.49
N GLU A 480 19.87 -22.11 -34.68
CA GLU A 480 19.57 -23.42 -34.08
C GLU A 480 20.63 -23.94 -33.10
N LYS A 481 21.73 -23.21 -32.91
CA LYS A 481 22.78 -23.53 -31.94
C LYS A 481 22.47 -22.95 -30.57
N GLU A 482 22.96 -23.64 -29.55
CA GLU A 482 22.87 -23.21 -28.16
C GLU A 482 24.03 -22.27 -27.83
N ILE A 483 23.72 -21.17 -27.15
CA ILE A 483 24.70 -20.23 -26.61
C ILE A 483 24.66 -20.32 -25.08
N PRO A 484 25.72 -20.81 -24.44
CA PRO A 484 25.85 -20.82 -22.99
C PRO A 484 26.17 -19.41 -22.43
N VAL A 485 26.05 -19.24 -21.11
CA VAL A 485 26.19 -17.93 -20.45
C VAL A 485 27.65 -17.44 -20.38
N ASP A 486 28.60 -18.37 -20.31
CA ASP A 486 30.06 -18.16 -20.30
C ASP A 486 30.56 -17.49 -21.60
N ALA A 487 29.88 -17.74 -22.72
CA ALA A 487 30.18 -17.10 -24.00
C ALA A 487 29.75 -15.62 -24.07
N VAL A 488 28.92 -15.14 -23.13
CA VAL A 488 28.36 -13.78 -23.14
C VAL A 488 28.89 -12.92 -21.99
N PHE A 489 29.07 -13.51 -20.81
CA PHE A 489 29.56 -12.82 -19.63
C PHE A 489 30.80 -13.51 -19.09
N GLN A 490 31.70 -12.70 -18.55
CA GLN A 490 32.92 -13.18 -17.92
C GLN A 490 32.79 -13.14 -16.40
N LYS A 491 33.62 -13.95 -15.71
CA LYS A 491 33.80 -13.83 -14.26
C LYS A 491 34.33 -12.44 -13.94
N ASP A 492 33.91 -11.87 -12.81
CA ASP A 492 34.32 -10.55 -12.30
C ASP A 492 33.87 -9.33 -13.13
N GLU A 493 33.14 -9.55 -14.22
CA GLU A 493 32.49 -8.49 -14.98
C GLU A 493 31.33 -7.86 -14.18
N MET A 494 31.10 -6.56 -14.40
CA MET A 494 29.90 -5.86 -13.92
C MET A 494 28.79 -5.91 -14.96
N ILE A 495 27.65 -6.44 -14.54
CA ILE A 495 26.45 -6.56 -15.37
C ILE A 495 25.29 -5.74 -14.83
N ASP A 496 24.36 -5.41 -15.71
CA ASP A 496 23.10 -4.78 -15.36
C ASP A 496 21.97 -5.80 -15.42
N ILE A 497 21.12 -5.79 -14.40
CA ILE A 497 19.99 -6.70 -14.28
C ILE A 497 18.71 -5.93 -14.53
N ILE A 498 17.97 -6.36 -15.55
CA ILE A 498 16.72 -5.76 -15.96
C ILE A 498 15.61 -6.76 -15.72
N GLY A 499 14.59 -6.36 -14.97
CA GLY A 499 13.50 -7.26 -14.63
C GLY A 499 12.26 -6.54 -14.13
N VAL A 500 11.33 -7.34 -13.64
CA VAL A 500 10.07 -6.86 -13.07
C VAL A 500 10.06 -7.20 -11.59
N THR A 501 9.85 -6.19 -10.75
CA THR A 501 9.87 -6.34 -9.30
C THR A 501 8.75 -7.25 -8.78
N LYS A 502 8.88 -7.77 -7.55
CA LYS A 502 7.80 -8.51 -6.88
C LYS A 502 6.56 -7.63 -6.79
N GLY A 503 5.40 -8.15 -7.22
CA GLY A 503 4.12 -7.46 -7.07
C GLY A 503 3.67 -7.47 -5.62
N LYS A 504 3.23 -6.31 -5.11
CA LYS A 504 2.64 -6.18 -3.77
C LYS A 504 1.15 -5.79 -3.80
N GLY A 505 0.61 -5.48 -4.98
CA GLY A 505 -0.79 -5.11 -5.16
C GLY A 505 -1.02 -3.62 -4.91
N TYR A 506 -2.23 -3.27 -4.48
CA TYR A 506 -2.58 -1.90 -4.09
C TYR A 506 -2.05 -1.63 -2.68
N GLU A 507 -1.18 -0.62 -2.54
CA GLU A 507 -0.62 -0.23 -1.26
C GLU A 507 -0.89 1.24 -0.93
N GLY A 508 -0.92 1.55 0.37
CA GLY A 508 -1.06 2.90 0.90
C GLY A 508 0.17 3.79 0.67
N VAL A 509 0.03 5.08 0.95
CA VAL A 509 1.09 6.08 0.72
C VAL A 509 2.38 5.80 1.48
N VAL A 510 2.28 5.23 2.69
CA VAL A 510 3.42 4.97 3.58
C VAL A 510 4.38 3.96 2.95
N THR A 511 3.89 2.77 2.58
CA THR A 511 4.76 1.71 2.01
C THR A 511 5.07 1.94 0.53
N ARG A 512 4.17 2.63 -0.20
CA ARG A 512 4.42 2.99 -1.60
C ARG A 512 5.49 4.06 -1.69
N TRP A 513 5.35 5.19 -1.00
CA TRP A 513 6.22 6.37 -1.16
C TRP A 513 7.23 6.60 -0.03
N GLY A 514 7.12 5.90 1.09
CA GLY A 514 7.99 6.10 2.25
C GLY A 514 7.63 7.36 3.05
N VAL A 515 6.36 7.81 2.98
CA VAL A 515 5.89 8.97 3.75
C VAL A 515 5.72 8.57 5.22
N THR A 516 6.12 9.45 6.13
CA THR A 516 5.92 9.28 7.57
C THR A 516 4.43 9.15 7.91
N ARG A 517 4.12 8.33 8.92
CA ARG A 517 2.75 8.25 9.47
C ARG A 517 2.40 9.55 10.19
N LEU A 518 1.12 9.92 10.19
CA LEU A 518 0.67 11.05 11.01
C LEU A 518 0.76 10.72 12.51
N PRO A 519 0.68 11.71 13.42
CA PRO A 519 0.64 11.47 14.86
C PRO A 519 -0.58 10.65 15.30
N ARG A 520 -0.44 9.85 16.37
CA ARG A 520 -1.46 8.89 16.84
C ARG A 520 -2.86 9.50 16.98
N LYS A 521 -2.96 10.73 17.48
CA LYS A 521 -4.23 11.43 17.77
C LYS A 521 -4.91 12.05 16.53
N THR A 522 -4.52 11.70 15.30
CA THR A 522 -5.21 12.21 14.11
C THR A 522 -6.53 11.52 13.83
N HIS A 523 -7.58 12.32 13.61
CA HIS A 523 -8.89 11.84 13.19
C HIS A 523 -8.90 11.37 11.71
N ARG A 524 -9.75 10.37 11.41
CA ARG A 524 -9.93 9.77 10.07
C ARG A 524 -8.64 9.18 9.48
N GLY A 525 -7.85 8.51 10.32
CA GLY A 525 -6.76 7.63 9.90
C GLY A 525 -5.36 8.24 9.87
N LEU A 526 -4.38 7.39 10.17
CA LEU A 526 -2.97 7.73 10.41
C LEU A 526 -2.08 7.63 9.16
N ARG A 527 -2.39 6.70 8.25
CA ARG A 527 -1.52 6.29 7.14
C ARG A 527 -1.88 7.02 5.84
N LYS A 528 -1.93 8.35 5.90
CA LYS A 528 -2.29 9.24 4.80
C LYS A 528 -1.31 10.42 4.70
N VAL A 529 -1.31 11.09 3.55
CA VAL A 529 -0.69 12.41 3.41
C VAL A 529 -1.71 13.43 3.90
N ALA A 530 -1.33 14.32 4.82
CA ALA A 530 -2.24 15.31 5.40
C ALA A 530 -2.72 16.34 4.36
N CYS A 531 -1.80 17.06 3.72
CA CYS A 531 -2.11 18.04 2.69
C CYS A 531 -1.66 17.52 1.31
N ILE A 532 -2.58 17.44 0.35
CA ILE A 532 -2.34 16.92 -1.01
C ILE A 532 -2.11 18.03 -2.06
N GLY A 533 -2.10 19.30 -1.65
CA GLY A 533 -1.91 20.45 -2.53
C GLY A 533 -2.37 21.74 -1.86
N ALA A 534 -1.86 22.88 -2.33
CA ALA A 534 -2.39 24.19 -1.98
C ALA A 534 -3.75 24.43 -2.66
N TRP A 535 -4.48 25.47 -2.25
CA TRP A 535 -5.72 25.87 -2.90
C TRP A 535 -5.48 26.24 -4.38
N HIS A 536 -4.47 27.07 -4.63
CA HIS A 536 -4.02 27.43 -5.97
C HIS A 536 -2.67 26.76 -6.21
N PRO A 537 -2.52 25.87 -7.22
CA PRO A 537 -3.47 25.55 -8.29
C PRO A 537 -4.59 24.59 -7.87
N ALA A 538 -5.79 24.75 -8.44
CA ALA A 538 -6.98 23.93 -8.18
C ALA A 538 -6.92 22.52 -8.81
N ARG A 539 -5.78 21.84 -8.66
CA ARG A 539 -5.56 20.46 -9.10
C ARG A 539 -4.53 19.78 -8.20
N VAL A 540 -4.73 18.49 -7.95
CA VAL A 540 -3.72 17.68 -7.26
C VAL A 540 -2.56 17.42 -8.22
N SER A 541 -1.35 17.81 -7.82
CA SER A 541 -0.16 17.57 -8.63
C SER A 541 0.14 16.07 -8.75
N TYR A 542 0.61 15.65 -9.93
CA TYR A 542 1.09 14.28 -10.17
C TYR A 542 2.29 13.91 -9.28
N THR A 543 2.97 14.92 -8.74
CA THR A 543 4.09 14.76 -7.82
C THR A 543 3.63 14.45 -6.39
N VAL A 544 2.35 14.50 -6.07
CA VAL A 544 1.87 14.22 -4.71
C VAL A 544 1.85 12.71 -4.47
N ALA A 545 2.37 12.28 -3.32
CA ALA A 545 2.36 10.88 -2.93
C ALA A 545 0.91 10.40 -2.71
N ARG A 546 0.45 9.46 -3.54
CA ARG A 546 -0.89 8.85 -3.42
C ARG A 546 -0.80 7.33 -3.31
N ALA A 547 -1.81 6.70 -2.73
CA ALA A 547 -1.92 5.24 -2.70
C ALA A 547 -2.08 4.68 -4.13
N GLY A 548 -1.83 3.38 -4.31
CA GLY A 548 -1.97 2.73 -5.60
C GLY A 548 -1.07 1.50 -5.75
N GLN A 549 -0.91 1.02 -6.98
CA GLN A 549 -0.05 -0.13 -7.26
C GLN A 549 1.38 0.06 -6.71
N ASN A 550 1.86 -0.93 -5.96
CA ASN A 550 3.26 -1.09 -5.62
C ASN A 550 3.80 -2.45 -6.07
N GLY A 551 5.03 -2.45 -6.55
CA GLY A 551 5.65 -3.63 -7.14
C GLY A 551 5.08 -4.02 -8.51
N TYR A 552 5.71 -5.03 -9.13
CA TYR A 552 5.48 -5.39 -10.53
C TYR A 552 5.84 -4.25 -11.50
N HIS A 553 6.88 -3.49 -11.16
CA HIS A 553 7.42 -2.41 -12.00
C HIS A 553 8.63 -2.90 -12.79
N HIS A 554 8.84 -2.38 -14.00
CA HIS A 554 10.09 -2.58 -14.75
C HIS A 554 11.22 -1.77 -14.10
N ARG A 555 12.34 -2.42 -13.75
CA ARG A 555 13.50 -1.79 -13.11
C ARG A 555 14.79 -2.36 -13.67
N THR A 556 15.83 -1.53 -13.62
CA THR A 556 17.22 -1.91 -13.91
C THR A 556 18.02 -1.70 -12.63
N GLU A 557 18.65 -2.75 -12.13
CA GLU A 557 19.69 -2.67 -11.12
C GLU A 557 21.03 -2.74 -11.85
N MET A 558 21.84 -1.69 -11.71
CA MET A 558 23.09 -1.55 -12.45
C MET A 558 24.28 -2.04 -11.61
N ASN A 559 25.40 -2.32 -12.28
CA ASN A 559 26.71 -2.59 -11.67
C ASN A 559 26.69 -3.74 -10.64
N LYS A 560 26.12 -4.88 -11.04
CA LYS A 560 26.13 -6.11 -10.27
C LYS A 560 27.32 -6.95 -10.71
N LYS A 561 28.21 -7.24 -9.77
CA LYS A 561 29.40 -8.05 -10.05
C LYS A 561 29.02 -9.52 -10.17
N VAL A 562 29.57 -10.20 -11.18
CA VAL A 562 29.49 -11.64 -11.34
C VAL A 562 30.61 -12.28 -10.53
N TYR A 563 30.28 -13.10 -9.54
CA TYR A 563 31.26 -13.75 -8.67
C TYR A 563 31.67 -15.14 -9.15
N LYS A 564 30.72 -15.88 -9.72
CA LYS A 564 30.95 -17.22 -10.24
C LYS A 564 29.98 -17.51 -11.36
N ILE A 565 30.47 -18.21 -12.38
CA ILE A 565 29.67 -18.83 -13.43
C ILE A 565 29.86 -20.32 -13.27
N GLY A 566 28.79 -21.04 -12.91
CA GLY A 566 28.82 -22.48 -12.77
C GLY A 566 28.21 -23.14 -13.98
N LYS A 567 28.94 -24.08 -14.59
CA LYS A 567 28.54 -24.78 -15.81
C LYS A 567 28.27 -26.24 -15.54
N SER A 568 27.08 -26.71 -15.87
CA SER A 568 26.64 -28.07 -15.60
C SER A 568 27.60 -29.10 -16.22
N GLY A 569 27.98 -30.12 -15.44
CA GLY A 569 28.93 -31.15 -15.87
C GLY A 569 30.41 -30.77 -15.76
N GLN A 570 30.73 -29.55 -15.29
CA GLN A 570 32.09 -29.14 -14.95
C GLN A 570 32.25 -28.93 -13.45
N GLU A 571 33.49 -28.99 -12.96
CA GLU A 571 33.84 -28.69 -11.56
C GLU A 571 33.38 -27.28 -11.13
N SER A 572 33.36 -26.34 -12.09
CA SER A 572 32.85 -24.97 -11.87
C SER A 572 31.39 -24.94 -11.39
N HIS A 573 30.58 -25.97 -11.65
CA HIS A 573 29.21 -26.06 -11.13
C HIS A 573 29.18 -26.24 -9.61
N ALA A 574 30.12 -27.01 -9.05
CA ALA A 574 30.14 -27.29 -7.63
C ALA A 574 30.28 -25.99 -6.82
N ALA A 575 29.71 -25.96 -5.62
CA ALA A 575 29.85 -24.86 -4.68
C ALA A 575 31.09 -25.02 -3.79
N CYS A 576 32.01 -25.90 -4.15
CA CYS A 576 33.31 -26.04 -3.52
C CYS A 576 34.18 -24.81 -3.83
N THR A 577 35.00 -24.47 -2.85
CA THR A 577 36.08 -23.49 -2.95
C THR A 577 37.39 -24.18 -2.55
N GLU A 578 38.53 -23.56 -2.81
CA GLU A 578 39.86 -24.12 -2.47
C GLU A 578 40.01 -24.47 -0.97
N PHE A 579 39.22 -23.83 -0.11
CA PHE A 579 39.25 -24.02 1.34
C PHE A 579 38.24 -25.07 1.84
N ASP A 580 37.26 -25.43 1.01
CA ASP A 580 36.23 -26.40 1.39
C ASP A 580 36.78 -27.83 1.19
N ARG A 581 36.75 -28.64 2.26
CA ARG A 581 37.13 -30.07 2.20
C ARG A 581 36.03 -30.97 1.64
N THR A 582 34.78 -30.52 1.70
CA THR A 582 33.61 -31.31 1.32
C THR A 582 33.08 -30.88 -0.02
N GLU A 583 32.81 -31.87 -0.87
CA GLU A 583 32.12 -31.62 -2.13
C GLU A 583 30.65 -31.27 -1.87
N LYS A 584 30.22 -30.11 -2.37
CA LYS A 584 28.86 -29.61 -2.22
C LYS A 584 28.38 -28.94 -3.49
N ASP A 585 27.10 -29.11 -3.80
CA ASP A 585 26.43 -28.42 -4.91
C ASP A 585 25.92 -27.04 -4.49
N ILE A 586 25.70 -26.13 -5.44
CA ILE A 586 25.15 -24.79 -5.17
C ILE A 586 23.72 -24.83 -4.60
N THR A 587 23.01 -25.93 -4.82
CA THR A 587 21.68 -26.14 -4.28
C THR A 587 21.77 -26.36 -2.77
N PRO A 588 21.13 -25.52 -1.94
CA PRO A 588 21.15 -25.71 -0.50
C PRO A 588 20.39 -26.97 -0.09
N MET A 589 20.65 -27.50 1.11
CA MET A 589 19.93 -28.65 1.65
C MET A 589 18.40 -28.47 1.59
N GLY A 590 17.70 -29.41 0.93
CA GLY A 590 16.25 -29.34 0.69
C GLY A 590 15.83 -28.46 -0.50
N GLY A 591 16.79 -27.91 -1.25
CA GLY A 591 16.55 -27.05 -2.40
C GLY A 591 16.25 -25.60 -2.04
N PHE A 592 16.28 -24.72 -3.04
CA PHE A 592 15.87 -23.33 -2.85
C PHE A 592 14.36 -23.25 -2.56
N PRO A 593 13.92 -22.58 -1.47
CA PRO A 593 12.51 -22.58 -1.08
C PRO A 593 11.62 -22.02 -2.18
N HIS A 594 10.56 -22.74 -2.53
CA HIS A 594 9.64 -22.42 -3.63
C HIS A 594 10.27 -22.35 -5.03
N TYR A 595 11.52 -22.78 -5.22
CA TYR A 595 12.16 -22.91 -6.53
C TYR A 595 12.44 -24.37 -6.85
N GLY A 596 13.16 -25.07 -5.97
CA GLY A 596 13.65 -26.42 -6.18
C GLY A 596 15.17 -26.46 -6.30
N VAL A 597 15.66 -27.48 -7.01
CA VAL A 597 17.09 -27.75 -7.24
C VAL A 597 17.57 -26.99 -8.48
N VAL A 598 18.79 -26.46 -8.44
CA VAL A 598 19.49 -25.87 -9.59
C VAL A 598 20.36 -26.98 -10.19
N LYS A 599 20.17 -27.31 -11.46
CA LYS A 599 20.93 -28.39 -12.13
C LYS A 599 21.68 -27.93 -13.38
N GLY A 600 21.16 -26.91 -14.04
CA GLY A 600 21.79 -26.31 -15.20
C GLY A 600 22.77 -25.22 -14.81
N ASP A 601 23.33 -24.57 -15.82
CA ASP A 601 24.26 -23.46 -15.64
C ASP A 601 23.63 -22.36 -14.77
N TYR A 602 24.45 -21.76 -13.92
CA TYR A 602 24.01 -20.67 -13.06
C TYR A 602 25.04 -19.54 -13.02
N LEU A 603 24.52 -18.38 -12.68
CA LEU A 603 25.30 -17.17 -12.51
C LEU A 603 25.07 -16.62 -11.10
N MET A 604 26.17 -16.50 -10.35
CA MET A 604 26.20 -15.94 -9.01
C MET A 604 26.52 -14.45 -9.08
N ILE A 605 25.59 -13.62 -8.60
CA ILE A 605 25.73 -12.16 -8.63
C ILE A 605 25.74 -11.57 -7.23
N LYS A 606 26.47 -10.47 -7.10
CA LYS A 606 26.52 -9.68 -5.87
C LYS A 606 25.14 -9.16 -5.47
N GLY A 607 24.76 -9.42 -4.23
CA GLY A 607 23.63 -8.80 -3.55
C GLY A 607 22.27 -9.29 -4.04
N CYS A 608 21.26 -8.42 -3.86
CA CYS A 608 19.91 -8.69 -4.29
C CYS A 608 19.72 -8.52 -5.81
N CYS A 609 18.60 -9.03 -6.29
CA CYS A 609 18.17 -8.94 -7.69
C CYS A 609 16.65 -8.73 -7.75
N VAL A 610 16.19 -8.00 -8.76
CA VAL A 610 14.77 -7.69 -8.96
C VAL A 610 13.91 -8.95 -9.12
N GLY A 611 12.69 -8.87 -8.57
CA GLY A 611 11.67 -9.89 -8.75
C GLY A 611 11.73 -11.04 -7.72
N PRO A 612 10.66 -11.84 -7.64
CA PRO A 612 10.62 -13.03 -6.80
C PRO A 612 11.42 -14.18 -7.41
N LYS A 613 11.54 -15.29 -6.68
CA LYS A 613 12.03 -16.57 -7.22
C LYS A 613 11.16 -16.99 -8.42
N LYS A 614 11.71 -17.79 -9.34
CA LYS A 614 11.08 -18.22 -10.61
C LYS A 614 10.79 -17.09 -11.60
N ARG A 615 11.23 -15.85 -11.32
CA ARG A 615 11.06 -14.72 -12.24
C ARG A 615 12.15 -14.73 -13.28
N VAL A 616 11.75 -14.52 -14.53
CA VAL A 616 12.68 -14.24 -15.63
C VAL A 616 13.34 -12.88 -15.42
N VAL A 617 14.67 -12.86 -15.50
CA VAL A 617 15.50 -11.67 -15.39
C VAL A 617 16.40 -11.59 -16.63
N THR A 618 16.52 -10.39 -17.20
CA THR A 618 17.38 -10.14 -18.34
C THR A 618 18.67 -9.54 -17.83
N LEU A 619 19.77 -10.18 -18.14
CA LEU A 619 21.12 -9.75 -17.82
C LEU A 619 21.65 -9.01 -19.04
N ARG A 620 22.31 -7.87 -18.85
CA ARG A 620 22.90 -7.08 -19.93
C ARG A 620 24.30 -6.66 -19.48
N GLN A 621 25.24 -6.59 -20.41
CA GLN A 621 26.52 -5.93 -20.15
C GLN A 621 26.27 -4.48 -19.70
N SER A 622 27.17 -3.95 -18.88
CA SER A 622 27.03 -2.59 -18.38
C SER A 622 27.03 -1.57 -19.52
N LEU A 623 26.19 -0.54 -19.41
CA LEU A 623 26.26 0.60 -20.34
C LEU A 623 27.43 1.52 -20.04
N LEU A 624 27.91 1.50 -18.81
CA LEU A 624 28.99 2.36 -18.33
C LEU A 624 30.28 1.56 -18.40
N LYS A 625 31.31 2.15 -19.03
CA LYS A 625 32.66 1.61 -18.97
C LYS A 625 33.11 1.66 -17.51
N GLN A 626 33.41 0.50 -16.94
CA GLN A 626 33.82 0.40 -15.56
C GLN A 626 35.31 0.64 -15.42
N THR A 627 35.68 1.63 -14.63
CA THR A 627 37.08 1.96 -14.31
C THR A 627 37.36 1.97 -12.81
N SER A 628 36.31 1.84 -12.00
CA SER A 628 36.45 1.85 -10.54
C SER A 628 37.20 0.62 -10.05
N ARG A 629 38.03 0.79 -9.00
CA ARG A 629 38.75 -0.32 -8.35
C ARG A 629 37.80 -1.44 -7.90
N LEU A 630 36.60 -1.10 -7.43
CA LEU A 630 35.55 -2.06 -7.06
C LEU A 630 35.10 -2.95 -8.23
N ALA A 631 35.09 -2.38 -9.44
CA ALA A 631 34.72 -3.11 -10.64
C ALA A 631 35.84 -4.03 -11.12
N LEU A 632 37.09 -3.58 -11.04
CA LEU A 632 38.27 -4.33 -11.50
C LEU A 632 38.80 -5.36 -10.49
N GLU A 633 38.33 -5.34 -9.24
CA GLU A 633 38.72 -6.29 -8.18
C GLU A 633 38.50 -7.76 -8.59
N GLU A 634 39.51 -8.61 -8.57
CA GLU A 634 39.28 -10.04 -8.80
C GLU A 634 38.61 -10.67 -7.57
N ILE A 635 37.61 -11.55 -7.77
CA ILE A 635 36.88 -12.16 -6.66
C ILE A 635 37.36 -13.59 -6.43
N LYS A 636 37.95 -13.80 -5.25
CA LYS A 636 38.31 -15.12 -4.70
C LYS A 636 37.30 -15.49 -3.62
N LEU A 637 36.58 -16.59 -3.84
CA LEU A 637 35.57 -17.11 -2.92
C LEU A 637 36.23 -18.04 -1.92
N LYS A 638 35.99 -17.82 -0.62
CA LYS A 638 36.48 -18.69 0.47
C LYS A 638 35.46 -19.69 0.95
N PHE A 639 34.18 -19.35 0.87
CA PHE A 639 33.10 -20.22 1.32
C PHE A 639 31.81 -19.86 0.59
N ILE A 640 31.04 -20.87 0.22
CA ILE A 640 29.67 -20.74 -0.24
C ILE A 640 28.77 -21.49 0.73
N ASP A 641 27.79 -20.79 1.28
CA ASP A 641 26.85 -21.40 2.21
C ASP A 641 25.74 -22.15 1.46
N THR A 642 25.65 -23.45 1.71
CA THR A 642 24.66 -24.39 1.15
C THR A 642 23.73 -24.93 2.24
N SER A 643 23.75 -24.33 3.42
CA SER A 643 22.80 -24.63 4.48
C SER A 643 21.34 -24.45 4.05
N SER A 644 20.45 -25.24 4.65
CA SER A 644 19.02 -25.17 4.33
C SER A 644 18.46 -23.77 4.55
N LYS A 645 17.81 -23.23 3.50
CA LYS A 645 17.10 -21.94 3.55
C LYS A 645 15.64 -22.09 3.94
N PHE A 646 15.23 -23.29 4.32
CA PHE A 646 13.91 -23.59 4.86
C PHE A 646 14.06 -23.75 6.38
N GLY A 647 13.91 -22.66 7.13
CA GLY A 647 14.26 -22.59 8.55
C GLY A 647 15.71 -22.13 8.76
N HIS A 648 16.33 -22.63 9.83
CA HIS A 648 17.72 -22.29 10.22
C HIS A 648 18.63 -23.50 10.00
N GLY A 649 19.20 -23.63 8.80
CA GLY A 649 20.13 -24.72 8.48
C GLY A 649 21.46 -24.55 9.23
N ARG A 650 21.92 -25.61 9.90
CA ARG A 650 23.21 -25.66 10.61
C ARG A 650 24.32 -26.43 9.88
N PHE A 651 23.94 -27.27 8.94
CA PHE A 651 24.85 -28.17 8.20
C PHE A 651 24.91 -27.74 6.74
N GLN A 652 26.05 -27.99 6.09
CA GLN A 652 26.29 -27.66 4.68
C GLN A 652 25.87 -28.80 3.75
N THR A 653 26.04 -30.05 4.19
CA THR A 653 25.67 -31.25 3.43
C THR A 653 24.73 -32.18 4.22
N THR A 654 24.00 -33.03 3.50
CA THR A 654 23.18 -34.09 4.10
C THR A 654 24.02 -35.07 4.91
N ASP A 655 25.22 -35.36 4.43
CA ASP A 655 26.11 -36.35 5.03
C ASP A 655 26.70 -35.83 6.33
N GLU A 656 27.07 -34.54 6.36
CA GLU A 656 27.47 -33.85 7.60
C GLU A 656 26.35 -33.91 8.64
N LYS A 657 25.11 -33.64 8.24
CA LYS A 657 23.94 -33.73 9.13
C LYS A 657 23.71 -35.16 9.65
N GLN A 658 23.82 -36.16 8.79
CA GLN A 658 23.64 -37.57 9.17
C GLN A 658 24.76 -38.05 10.11
N ARG A 659 26.01 -37.65 9.84
CA ARG A 659 27.15 -37.96 10.73
C ARG A 659 26.98 -37.31 12.09
N PHE A 660 26.46 -36.08 12.15
CA PHE A 660 26.26 -35.35 13.41
C PHE A 660 25.18 -35.99 14.29
N PHE A 661 24.01 -36.33 13.72
CA PHE A 661 22.90 -36.89 14.49
C PHE A 661 22.95 -38.42 14.66
N GLY A 662 23.75 -39.11 13.85
CA GLY A 662 23.79 -40.57 13.81
C GLY A 662 22.50 -41.19 13.25
N LYS A 663 22.24 -42.44 13.62
CA LYS A 663 21.04 -43.17 13.21
C LYS A 663 19.83 -42.66 14.01
N LEU A 664 18.90 -41.99 13.33
CA LEU A 664 17.63 -41.55 13.88
C LEU A 664 16.48 -42.45 13.39
N LYS A 665 15.36 -42.44 14.10
CA LYS A 665 14.10 -43.04 13.61
C LYS A 665 13.62 -42.25 12.40
N ALA A 666 13.46 -42.92 11.27
CA ALA A 666 13.07 -42.34 9.98
C ALA A 666 11.65 -41.74 10.00
#